data_AF-A0A838T6P5-F1
#
_entry.id   AF-A0A838T6P5-F1
#
_cell.length_a   1.000
_cell.length_b   1.000
_cell.length_c   1.000
_cell.angle_alpha   90.00
_cell.angle_beta   90.00
_cell.angle_gamma   90.00
#
_symmetry.space_group_name_H-M   'P 1'
#
loop_
_entity.id
_entity.type
_entity.pdbx_description
1 polymer ?
#
loop_
_entity_poly.entity_id
_entity_poly.type
_entity_poly.pdbx_seq_one_letter_code
_entity_poly.pdbx_strand_id
1 'polypeptide(L)'
;MRQWGTTFGGPGSDQLRALDVNPLGTKIYVGSYTKSNTLPIVNAATTYQPMFGGKCDPNTGGDYCFAIFDKNAQNLLYCTYFGGSNDEGTSEVQAADWYNGVLAVNHNNGDIYISSETNSNNGIATSGFQQTALDGPNYSGDAALCEEYDYFVAKFTDGCSNPPSANITTPGNLQYCYGYNADLMINNPGNGYSIQWYVNGAKLNGQTSISVSPTTDGVYRVQIIKNNSDGSTCTVTTPDWATAKVTHLPSTLNNCCNSPVGLTFLDVTASSFEGFLAGTSEQNNINTTTHTLSNESKQISINGTFTLNENFTFTNCSNVTFASGAEVDLNGYTLTLNGTTFTNCDPSNMWNGIKSGPANSGSKIVTSNNTHIENAITGIDLSDNKSSTFKIQSTIFNNNYIAVSLGSSSSQISQITGCTFKDDANYNLLPPNNTKRTSIYIKAVGLSSLSIGNSTTGNTFDNADYGLYLDHTNATILKNTFQNFSKNDNGNSAYATYGILGSGTSSYTINVGDGSGANKNLFKTGKYYGVYVDGSGGNGTKGLGGSINKNTFTHDDKPITFKNATFPFSILSNDITDATNGITLNNNNVFSGSPPIDVSSNSIALINSGSSSGKYGIYYTYSKTSSLAAQFTGNTITVNSQQYGMQFLNAKSILINSNTVNLQLSSQASDGYYGISCSNVNSATVQCNNISGSSHSSSSGYTSERGISFSNAVDNIINCNTTDNEAFGLEFLGTCTGSFIKGNILKYHDQGISVGLINSTEGVISDQKVDNQGIAPGNQYIGTGSGVFANSGFALYRNVLAFPPIINFEFLNSTDIYYAKSSGSNTSSEKIVRNTASGIKEFDCGPICPNEPMAQMRDASSDSDSSNNVIDSTEVAQIITAVDSIFPSNDAMIWYEKQNLYETTIGDTILEDTIPSLQIFNDTIQSNNIGLFSQVDNLIGSVIQFKEIDWADSMDNNKNKALNILNEIITQRQLESNEKTIDEIYLATIAIGLDTFTEAQTRDILEIANQCPFIGGNAVYLARGMYELMNDSMIYNDNQTCNSIQQIKNASIDKTEVSMNVYPNPSDKMFFLDYSLPLDKEYQFYITNLSGKIIMDIDIYGTYGKREIDISSLLPGFYTMYLSDNNLPKWRSKLIIIR
;
A
#
# COMPACT_ATOMS: atom_id res chain seq x y z
N MET A 1 39.51 -17.27 58.45
CA MET A 1 40.27 -18.54 58.48
C MET A 1 41.74 -18.23 58.27
N ARG A 2 42.66 -18.92 58.95
CA ARG A 2 44.12 -18.80 58.72
C ARG A 2 44.47 -19.52 57.42
N GLN A 3 45.12 -18.84 56.47
CA GLN A 3 45.51 -19.44 55.18
C GLN A 3 46.81 -20.24 55.28
N TRP A 4 47.83 -19.68 55.94
CA TRP A 4 49.11 -20.34 56.23
C TRP A 4 49.73 -19.74 57.50
N GLY A 5 50.95 -20.14 57.84
CA GLY A 5 51.77 -19.52 58.88
C GLY A 5 53.01 -20.38 59.11
N THR A 6 54.18 -19.76 59.07
CA THR A 6 55.49 -20.44 59.13
C THR A 6 56.32 -19.93 60.32
N THR A 7 57.42 -20.62 60.63
CA THR A 7 58.41 -20.23 61.64
C THR A 7 59.77 -20.12 60.97
N PHE A 8 60.53 -19.07 61.29
CA PHE A 8 61.84 -18.79 60.71
C PHE A 8 62.81 -18.35 61.82
N GLY A 9 63.99 -18.94 61.83
CA GLY A 9 64.99 -18.83 62.91
C GLY A 9 65.92 -20.04 62.94
N GLY A 10 66.73 -20.13 63.98
CA GLY A 10 67.66 -21.21 64.30
C GLY A 10 67.60 -21.59 65.80
N PRO A 11 68.71 -21.99 66.43
CA PRO A 11 68.74 -22.46 67.81
C PRO A 11 68.88 -21.36 68.88
N GLY A 12 69.11 -20.10 68.49
CA GLY A 12 69.18 -18.93 69.38
C GLY A 12 67.83 -18.20 69.52
N SER A 13 67.82 -17.05 70.21
CA SER A 13 66.66 -16.16 70.21
C SER A 13 66.60 -15.41 68.87
N ASP A 14 65.47 -15.53 68.15
CA ASP A 14 65.23 -14.90 66.86
C ASP A 14 63.92 -14.11 66.92
N GLN A 15 64.00 -12.82 66.60
CA GLN A 15 62.89 -11.88 66.77
C GLN A 15 62.65 -11.11 65.47
N LEU A 16 61.46 -11.23 64.90
CA LEU A 16 61.04 -10.42 63.75
C LEU A 16 60.85 -8.97 64.21
N ARG A 17 61.59 -8.04 63.61
CA ARG A 17 61.60 -6.60 63.99
C ARG A 17 60.89 -5.71 62.97
N ALA A 18 60.85 -6.12 61.70
CA ALA A 18 60.07 -5.47 60.66
C ALA A 18 59.56 -6.47 59.62
N LEU A 19 58.43 -6.13 59.01
CA LEU A 19 57.85 -6.87 57.88
C LEU A 19 57.28 -5.87 56.89
N ASP A 20 57.54 -6.11 55.62
CA ASP A 20 57.00 -5.33 54.52
C ASP A 20 56.51 -6.28 53.41
N VAL A 21 55.45 -5.89 52.69
CA VAL A 21 54.80 -6.75 51.69
C VAL A 21 54.62 -5.94 50.42
N ASN A 22 55.12 -6.49 49.31
CA ASN A 22 54.93 -5.86 48.00
C ASN A 22 53.43 -5.56 47.76
N PRO A 23 53.02 -4.38 47.25
CA PRO A 23 51.62 -4.02 47.00
C PRO A 23 50.84 -5.00 46.12
N LEU A 24 51.52 -5.79 45.29
CA LEU A 24 50.93 -6.86 44.46
C LEU A 24 50.84 -8.22 45.20
N GLY A 25 51.25 -8.28 46.47
CA GLY A 25 51.23 -9.47 47.31
C GLY A 25 52.16 -10.59 46.84
N THR A 26 53.24 -10.28 46.12
CA THR A 26 54.09 -11.29 45.43
C THR A 26 55.31 -11.76 46.24
N LYS A 27 55.86 -10.90 47.10
CA LYS A 27 57.02 -11.14 47.96
C LYS A 27 56.75 -10.57 49.35
N ILE A 28 57.31 -11.22 50.38
CA ILE A 28 57.29 -10.77 51.77
C ILE A 28 58.73 -10.50 52.18
N TYR A 29 59.02 -9.29 52.64
CA TYR A 29 60.32 -8.87 53.11
C TYR A 29 60.31 -8.83 54.64
N VAL A 30 61.37 -9.34 55.27
CA VAL A 30 61.46 -9.51 56.72
C VAL A 30 62.80 -8.99 57.23
N GLY A 31 62.74 -8.06 58.18
CA GLY A 31 63.87 -7.62 59.00
C GLY A 31 63.76 -8.24 60.39
N SER A 32 64.87 -8.75 60.91
CA SER A 32 64.91 -9.54 62.15
C SER A 32 66.18 -9.29 62.94
N TYR A 33 66.10 -9.47 64.25
CA TYR A 33 67.24 -9.63 65.13
C TYR A 33 67.45 -11.13 65.35
N THR A 34 68.69 -11.61 65.29
CA THR A 34 69.01 -13.03 65.40
C THR A 34 70.20 -13.25 66.33
N LYS A 35 70.08 -14.21 67.25
CA LYS A 35 71.24 -14.81 67.96
C LYS A 35 71.61 -16.19 67.38
N SER A 36 70.98 -16.57 66.27
CA SER A 36 71.16 -17.87 65.62
C SER A 36 72.25 -17.81 64.57
N ASN A 37 73.38 -18.47 64.82
CA ASN A 37 74.49 -18.59 63.86
C ASN A 37 74.29 -19.67 62.76
N THR A 38 73.08 -20.24 62.66
CA THR A 38 72.72 -21.27 61.65
C THR A 38 71.42 -20.95 60.91
N LEU A 39 71.17 -19.69 60.58
CA LEU A 39 70.04 -19.34 59.72
C LEU A 39 70.19 -19.99 58.33
N PRO A 40 69.07 -20.32 57.64
CA PRO A 40 69.11 -20.97 56.33
C PRO A 40 69.51 -19.99 55.23
N ILE A 41 70.80 -19.66 55.15
CA ILE A 41 71.37 -18.76 54.13
C ILE A 41 71.22 -19.36 52.72
N VAL A 42 70.40 -18.71 51.90
CA VAL A 42 70.17 -19.09 50.50
C VAL A 42 71.22 -18.43 49.61
N ASN A 43 71.90 -19.24 48.79
CA ASN A 43 72.96 -18.82 47.87
C ASN A 43 74.15 -18.09 48.55
N ALA A 44 74.71 -18.69 49.62
CA ALA A 44 75.79 -18.15 50.45
C ALA A 44 77.02 -17.56 49.72
N ALA A 45 77.29 -17.93 48.46
CA ALA A 45 78.35 -17.34 47.64
C ALA A 45 78.00 -15.94 47.05
N THR A 46 76.73 -15.54 47.14
CA THR A 46 76.16 -14.28 46.60
C THR A 46 75.38 -13.48 47.65
N THR A 47 75.20 -14.04 48.84
CA THR A 47 74.65 -13.37 50.02
C THR A 47 75.63 -12.30 50.52
N TYR A 48 75.12 -11.15 50.98
CA TYR A 48 75.96 -10.04 51.47
C TYR A 48 76.89 -10.47 52.62
N GLN A 49 76.32 -11.08 53.67
CA GLN A 49 77.05 -11.63 54.80
C GLN A 49 76.50 -13.03 55.10
N PRO A 50 77.18 -14.11 54.64
CA PRO A 50 76.70 -15.48 54.78
C PRO A 50 77.02 -16.13 56.14
N MET A 51 77.70 -15.41 57.05
CA MET A 51 78.05 -15.91 58.39
C MET A 51 77.71 -14.85 59.44
N PHE A 52 77.21 -15.31 60.59
CA PHE A 52 76.96 -14.51 61.77
C PHE A 52 78.26 -13.82 62.25
N GLY A 53 78.21 -12.51 62.47
CA GLY A 53 79.36 -11.68 62.86
C GLY A 53 79.54 -11.55 64.37
N GLY A 54 78.43 -11.46 65.10
CA GLY A 54 78.37 -11.13 66.51
C GLY A 54 78.98 -12.17 67.44
N LYS A 55 79.06 -11.82 68.73
CA LYS A 55 79.61 -12.73 69.75
C LYS A 55 78.74 -13.97 69.90
N CYS A 56 79.35 -15.13 69.79
CA CYS A 56 78.68 -16.44 69.90
C CYS A 56 78.30 -16.84 71.34
N ASP A 57 77.97 -15.89 72.21
CA ASP A 57 77.39 -16.13 73.53
C ASP A 57 75.88 -15.83 73.47
N PRO A 58 74.99 -16.83 73.70
CA PRO A 58 73.54 -16.62 73.63
C PRO A 58 73.02 -15.54 74.60
N ASN A 59 73.80 -15.16 75.61
CA ASN A 59 73.42 -14.15 76.59
C ASN A 59 73.85 -12.71 76.21
N THR A 60 74.79 -12.49 75.28
CA THR A 60 75.48 -11.18 75.13
C THR A 60 75.72 -10.66 73.70
N GLY A 61 75.12 -11.22 72.65
CA GLY A 61 75.09 -10.58 71.31
C GLY A 61 74.29 -11.29 70.22
N GLY A 62 73.93 -10.56 69.17
CA GLY A 62 73.17 -10.99 67.99
C GLY A 62 73.36 -10.06 66.78
N ASP A 63 73.10 -10.56 65.57
CA ASP A 63 73.18 -9.80 64.32
C ASP A 63 71.79 -9.26 63.91
N TYR A 64 71.75 -8.23 63.06
CA TYR A 64 70.58 -8.00 62.24
C TYR A 64 70.54 -9.07 61.12
N CYS A 65 69.34 -9.50 60.72
CA CYS A 65 69.13 -10.43 59.62
C CYS A 65 68.01 -9.94 58.72
N PHE A 66 68.22 -10.06 57.41
CA PHE A 66 67.23 -9.72 56.39
C PHE A 66 66.90 -10.94 55.51
N ALA A 67 65.61 -11.20 55.33
CA ALA A 67 65.09 -12.33 54.57
C ALA A 67 63.96 -11.92 53.61
N ILE A 68 63.84 -12.65 52.50
CA ILE A 68 62.78 -12.48 51.50
C ILE A 68 62.09 -13.82 51.27
N PHE A 69 60.77 -13.85 51.36
CA PHE A 69 59.95 -15.03 51.07
C PHE A 69 59.06 -14.82 49.85
N ASP A 70 58.59 -15.92 49.27
CA ASP A 70 57.44 -15.88 48.36
C ASP A 70 56.13 -15.52 49.08
N LYS A 71 55.10 -15.20 48.31
CA LYS A 71 53.78 -14.79 48.81
C LYS A 71 53.06 -15.77 49.76
N ASN A 72 53.49 -17.02 49.80
CA ASN A 72 52.89 -18.07 50.64
C ASN A 72 53.77 -18.41 51.86
N ALA A 73 54.93 -17.75 51.99
CA ALA A 73 56.01 -18.10 52.90
C ALA A 73 56.42 -19.58 52.84
N GLN A 74 56.34 -20.17 51.65
CA GLN A 74 56.72 -21.57 51.37
C GLN A 74 58.18 -21.67 50.96
N ASN A 75 58.69 -20.67 50.25
CA ASN A 75 60.07 -20.62 49.78
C ASN A 75 60.77 -19.37 50.33
N LEU A 76 61.95 -19.58 50.91
CA LEU A 76 62.91 -18.53 51.24
C LEU A 76 63.72 -18.21 49.97
N LEU A 77 63.62 -16.98 49.50
CA LEU A 77 64.22 -16.51 48.24
C LEU A 77 65.60 -15.88 48.46
N TYR A 78 65.80 -15.24 49.62
CA TYR A 78 67.06 -14.63 50.04
C TYR A 78 67.11 -14.58 51.56
N CYS A 79 68.31 -14.72 52.14
CA CYS A 79 68.56 -14.53 53.57
C CYS A 79 70.02 -14.12 53.78
N THR A 80 70.27 -13.09 54.58
CA THR A 80 71.61 -12.59 54.94
C THR A 80 71.65 -12.19 56.40
N TYR A 81 72.81 -12.34 57.03
CA TYR A 81 73.16 -11.57 58.22
C TYR A 81 73.51 -10.13 57.82
N PHE A 82 73.58 -9.23 58.80
CA PHE A 82 74.13 -7.88 58.71
C PHE A 82 74.59 -7.47 60.11
N GLY A 83 75.90 -7.56 60.35
CA GLY A 83 76.47 -7.40 61.68
C GLY A 83 77.98 -7.16 61.68
N GLY A 84 78.47 -6.60 62.79
CA GLY A 84 79.87 -6.53 63.15
C GLY A 84 80.22 -7.61 64.16
N SER A 85 81.22 -7.37 65.02
CA SER A 85 81.71 -8.34 65.99
C SER A 85 81.02 -8.31 67.37
N ASN A 86 79.99 -7.48 67.56
CA ASN A 86 79.22 -7.37 68.81
C ASN A 86 77.71 -7.58 68.58
N ASP A 87 76.84 -6.60 68.85
CA ASP A 87 75.38 -6.72 68.87
C ASP A 87 74.71 -5.64 67.98
N GLU A 88 73.87 -6.08 67.04
CA GLU A 88 73.12 -5.26 66.09
C GLU A 88 71.60 -5.32 66.32
N GLY A 89 71.18 -4.65 67.39
CA GLY A 89 69.81 -4.59 67.87
C GLY A 89 69.80 -4.62 69.40
N THR A 90 68.76 -4.07 70.02
CA THR A 90 68.72 -3.96 71.48
C THR A 90 68.52 -5.31 72.17
N SER A 91 69.37 -5.54 73.17
CA SER A 91 69.35 -6.71 74.05
C SER A 91 67.99 -6.94 74.72
N GLU A 92 67.63 -8.22 74.84
CA GLU A 92 66.33 -8.76 75.30
C GLU A 92 65.96 -8.38 76.76
N VAL A 93 66.85 -7.71 77.50
CA VAL A 93 66.81 -7.59 78.97
C VAL A 93 66.58 -6.16 79.50
N GLN A 94 66.79 -5.09 78.70
CA GLN A 94 66.80 -3.70 79.25
C GLN A 94 65.88 -2.66 78.60
N ALA A 95 65.16 -2.95 77.52
CA ALA A 95 64.12 -2.06 77.01
C ALA A 95 62.87 -2.82 76.55
N ALA A 96 61.86 -2.87 77.41
CA ALA A 96 60.49 -3.01 76.92
C ALA A 96 60.09 -1.71 76.21
N ASP A 97 59.50 -1.84 75.03
CA ASP A 97 58.89 -0.80 74.21
C ASP A 97 59.82 0.14 73.38
N TRP A 98 59.77 -0.06 72.04
CA TRP A 98 59.79 0.96 70.96
C TRP A 98 61.03 1.30 70.10
N TYR A 99 62.08 0.48 70.00
CA TYR A 99 63.07 0.61 68.90
C TYR A 99 63.05 -0.59 67.95
N ASN A 100 62.12 -0.54 66.99
CA ASN A 100 62.02 -1.49 65.88
C ASN A 100 63.06 -1.16 64.81
N GLY A 101 63.89 -2.13 64.43
CA GLY A 101 64.76 -1.94 63.28
C GLY A 101 63.94 -1.77 62.00
N VAL A 102 63.97 -0.59 61.40
CA VAL A 102 63.08 -0.20 60.28
C VAL A 102 63.51 -0.92 59.01
N LEU A 103 62.53 -1.40 58.24
CA LEU A 103 62.70 -1.90 56.87
C LEU A 103 61.81 -1.06 55.95
N ALA A 104 62.41 -0.42 54.94
CA ALA A 104 61.68 0.29 53.91
C ALA A 104 62.12 -0.21 52.52
N VAL A 105 61.18 -0.70 51.72
CA VAL A 105 61.45 -1.24 50.38
C VAL A 105 60.82 -0.32 49.33
N ASN A 106 61.63 0.15 48.38
CA ASN A 106 61.10 0.81 47.19
C ASN A 106 60.81 -0.24 46.11
N HIS A 107 59.55 -0.67 46.06
CA HIS A 107 59.10 -1.72 45.14
C HIS A 107 59.25 -1.40 43.65
N ASN A 108 59.48 -0.13 43.28
CA ASN A 108 59.66 0.28 41.88
C ASN A 108 61.10 0.09 41.38
N ASN A 109 62.10 0.03 42.28
CA ASN A 109 63.52 -0.08 41.90
C ASN A 109 64.31 -1.14 42.67
N GLY A 110 63.72 -1.82 43.66
CA GLY A 110 64.38 -2.88 44.43
C GLY A 110 65.38 -2.37 45.47
N ASP A 111 65.39 -1.07 45.78
CA ASP A 111 66.16 -0.56 46.91
C ASP A 111 65.52 -0.99 48.24
N ILE A 112 66.35 -1.47 49.16
CA ILE A 112 65.97 -1.87 50.51
C ILE A 112 66.80 -1.04 51.49
N TYR A 113 66.14 -0.31 52.38
CA TYR A 113 66.76 0.47 53.44
C TYR A 113 66.48 -0.22 54.77
N ILE A 114 67.52 -0.50 55.54
CA ILE A 114 67.41 -0.98 56.92
C ILE A 114 68.02 0.03 57.88
N SER A 115 67.50 0.12 59.10
CA SER A 115 68.16 0.84 60.20
C SER A 115 68.00 0.11 61.51
N SER A 116 69.05 0.08 62.33
CA SER A 116 69.00 -0.43 63.70
C SER A 116 70.11 0.21 64.54
N GLU A 117 70.30 -0.30 65.74
CA GLU A 117 71.39 0.08 66.64
C GLU A 117 72.56 -0.90 66.50
N THR A 118 73.78 -0.45 66.79
CA THR A 118 75.00 -1.26 66.79
C THR A 118 75.91 -0.82 67.93
N ASN A 119 76.55 -1.78 68.60
CA ASN A 119 77.72 -1.53 69.46
C ASN A 119 79.00 -2.18 68.88
N SER A 120 78.98 -2.53 67.58
CA SER A 120 80.14 -3.01 66.83
C SER A 120 80.97 -1.85 66.28
N ASN A 121 82.30 -1.97 66.39
CA ASN A 121 83.25 -1.02 65.81
C ASN A 121 83.68 -1.39 64.37
N ASN A 122 83.00 -2.34 63.74
CA ASN A 122 83.29 -2.92 62.43
C ASN A 122 81.98 -3.46 61.79
N GLY A 123 82.05 -3.96 60.55
CA GLY A 123 80.92 -4.61 59.85
C GLY A 123 79.83 -3.69 59.31
N ILE A 124 79.55 -2.57 60.00
CA ILE A 124 78.39 -1.71 59.72
C ILE A 124 78.72 -0.51 58.83
N ALA A 125 79.66 0.34 59.23
CA ALA A 125 79.90 1.60 58.53
C ALA A 125 80.84 1.44 57.32
N THR A 126 80.43 2.00 56.17
CA THR A 126 81.25 2.02 54.95
C THR A 126 82.21 3.21 54.97
N SER A 127 83.47 3.01 54.57
CA SER A 127 84.47 4.08 54.50
C SER A 127 84.05 5.21 53.56
N GLY A 128 84.22 6.47 53.98
CA GLY A 128 83.86 7.67 53.21
C GLY A 128 82.44 8.21 53.45
N PHE A 129 81.67 7.62 54.36
CA PHE A 129 80.35 8.12 54.78
C PHE A 129 80.43 8.91 56.11
N GLN A 130 79.29 9.44 56.59
CA GLN A 130 79.23 10.49 57.62
C GLN A 130 79.95 10.16 58.95
N GLN A 131 79.70 8.98 59.52
CA GLN A 131 80.38 8.45 60.70
C GLN A 131 80.82 7.03 60.39
N THR A 132 82.09 6.72 60.64
CA THR A 132 82.73 5.44 60.24
C THR A 132 83.40 4.69 61.39
N ALA A 133 83.15 5.12 62.63
CA ALA A 133 83.56 4.47 63.86
C ALA A 133 82.52 4.76 64.96
N LEU A 134 82.41 3.85 65.92
CA LEU A 134 81.59 4.02 67.12
C LEU A 134 82.20 5.12 68.00
N ASP A 135 81.42 6.11 68.45
CA ASP A 135 81.95 7.31 69.17
C ASP A 135 81.39 7.48 70.60
N GLY A 136 80.73 6.43 71.14
CA GLY A 136 80.24 6.38 72.52
C GLY A 136 81.35 6.49 73.59
N PRO A 137 81.13 7.25 74.68
CA PRO A 137 82.15 7.48 75.72
C PRO A 137 82.45 6.23 76.58
N ASN A 138 83.65 5.66 76.41
CA ASN A 138 84.20 4.62 77.29
C ASN A 138 84.16 4.99 78.79
N TYR A 139 83.07 4.65 79.49
CA TYR A 139 82.94 4.85 80.94
C TYR A 139 83.68 3.75 81.72
N SER A 140 84.80 4.13 82.32
CA SER A 140 85.60 3.23 83.15
C SER A 140 85.02 3.06 84.57
N GLY A 141 84.13 2.08 84.73
CA GLY A 141 83.90 1.39 86.01
C GLY A 141 82.81 1.95 86.93
N ASP A 142 81.57 1.48 86.75
CA ASP A 142 80.94 0.59 87.73
C ASP A 142 79.90 -0.31 87.01
N ALA A 143 79.56 -1.47 87.56
CA ALA A 143 78.82 -2.50 86.82
C ALA A 143 77.29 -2.50 87.09
N ALA A 144 76.51 -1.79 86.26
CA ALA A 144 75.17 -2.16 85.77
C ALA A 144 74.46 -0.98 85.06
N LEU A 145 73.71 -1.28 84.00
CA LEU A 145 72.78 -0.39 83.28
C LEU A 145 73.41 0.74 82.41
N CYS A 146 73.95 0.36 81.24
CA CYS A 146 73.94 1.08 79.95
C CYS A 146 74.97 0.40 79.02
N GLU A 147 74.49 -0.42 78.09
CA GLU A 147 75.28 -0.78 76.90
C GLU A 147 75.13 0.39 75.91
N GLU A 148 76.23 1.02 75.51
CA GLU A 148 76.19 2.19 74.61
C GLU A 148 76.16 1.73 73.15
N TYR A 149 75.10 2.11 72.42
CA TYR A 149 74.90 1.82 71.00
C TYR A 149 74.88 3.12 70.19
N ASP A 150 75.45 3.08 68.98
CA ASP A 150 75.20 4.08 67.92
C ASP A 150 74.10 3.55 66.98
N TYR A 151 73.43 4.44 66.24
CA TYR A 151 72.46 4.04 65.21
C TYR A 151 73.10 3.92 63.84
N PHE A 152 72.62 2.96 63.02
CA PHE A 152 73.02 2.80 61.63
C PHE A 152 71.83 2.88 60.67
N VAL A 153 72.12 3.28 59.43
CA VAL A 153 71.23 3.13 58.27
C VAL A 153 72.06 2.50 57.15
N ALA A 154 71.60 1.38 56.61
CA ALA A 154 72.23 0.69 55.50
C ALA A 154 71.27 0.57 54.32
N LYS A 155 71.81 0.65 53.10
CA LYS A 155 71.07 0.50 51.85
C LYS A 155 71.60 -0.69 51.06
N PHE A 156 70.68 -1.55 50.63
CA PHE A 156 70.91 -2.58 49.61
C PHE A 156 70.14 -2.23 48.33
N THR A 157 70.64 -2.70 47.19
CA THR A 157 69.96 -2.63 45.89
C THR A 157 69.97 -4.03 45.28
N ASP A 158 68.82 -4.55 44.84
CA ASP A 158 68.75 -5.80 44.08
C ASP A 158 69.56 -5.65 42.76
N GLY A 159 70.47 -6.59 42.49
CA GLY A 159 71.50 -6.48 41.44
C GLY A 159 70.97 -6.49 40.00
N CYS A 160 69.69 -6.80 39.80
CA CYS A 160 69.05 -6.80 38.48
C CYS A 160 68.27 -5.50 38.24
N SER A 161 68.96 -4.45 37.79
CA SER A 161 68.33 -3.21 37.33
C SER A 161 67.40 -3.42 36.13
N ASN A 162 66.26 -2.72 36.15
CA ASN A 162 65.10 -2.85 35.26
C ASN A 162 65.42 -3.27 33.81
N PRO A 163 64.80 -4.35 33.28
CA PRO A 163 64.83 -4.64 31.86
C PRO A 163 63.92 -3.66 31.08
N PRO A 164 64.10 -3.52 29.76
CA PRO A 164 63.03 -3.02 28.91
C PRO A 164 61.80 -3.96 28.97
N SER A 165 60.59 -3.41 28.99
CA SER A 165 59.36 -4.20 28.92
C SER A 165 59.15 -4.76 27.50
N ALA A 166 59.22 -6.08 27.36
CA ALA A 166 58.82 -6.76 26.14
C ALA A 166 57.32 -7.05 26.17
N ASN A 167 56.54 -6.14 25.59
CA ASN A 167 55.12 -6.38 25.33
C ASN A 167 54.97 -7.21 24.06
N ILE A 168 54.10 -8.23 24.11
CA ILE A 168 53.57 -8.86 22.89
C ILE A 168 52.73 -7.80 22.18
N THR A 169 53.03 -7.48 20.93
CA THR A 169 52.41 -6.37 20.18
C THR A 169 50.97 -6.66 19.76
N THR A 170 50.50 -7.90 19.95
CA THR A 170 49.12 -8.35 19.76
C THR A 170 48.49 -8.73 21.11
N PRO A 171 47.88 -7.80 21.87
CA PRO A 171 47.21 -8.11 23.13
C PRO A 171 45.83 -8.75 22.87
N GLY A 172 45.58 -9.96 23.39
CA GLY A 172 44.25 -10.56 23.34
C GLY A 172 44.17 -12.08 23.48
N ASN A 173 42.93 -12.57 23.52
CA ASN A 173 42.64 -13.97 23.21
C ASN A 173 42.56 -14.09 21.68
N LEU A 174 43.51 -14.80 21.08
CA LEU A 174 43.57 -15.05 19.64
C LEU A 174 42.98 -16.42 19.35
N GLN A 175 42.03 -16.48 18.43
CA GLN A 175 41.37 -17.73 18.05
C GLN A 175 41.56 -17.99 16.56
N TYR A 176 42.34 -19.03 16.26
CA TYR A 176 42.72 -19.39 14.89
C TYR A 176 41.85 -20.52 14.35
N CYS A 177 41.83 -20.65 13.03
CA CYS A 177 41.20 -21.76 12.34
C CYS A 177 42.20 -22.92 12.23
N TYR A 178 41.71 -24.17 12.33
CA TYR A 178 42.57 -25.35 12.43
C TYR A 178 43.56 -25.43 11.24
N GLY A 179 44.87 -25.37 11.55
CA GLY A 179 45.95 -25.45 10.55
C GLY A 179 46.56 -24.12 10.07
N TYR A 180 46.09 -22.97 10.56
CA TYR A 180 46.61 -21.64 10.21
C TYR A 180 47.00 -20.84 11.45
N ASN A 181 48.17 -20.18 11.41
CA ASN A 181 48.71 -19.44 12.55
C ASN A 181 49.21 -18.06 12.07
N ALA A 182 49.03 -17.01 12.87
CA ALA A 182 49.71 -15.73 12.67
C ALA A 182 50.83 -15.56 13.73
N ASP A 183 51.92 -14.91 13.35
CA ASP A 183 53.07 -14.72 14.24
C ASP A 183 52.74 -13.78 15.41
N LEU A 184 52.95 -14.26 16.64
CA LEU A 184 53.01 -13.40 17.82
C LEU A 184 54.34 -12.65 17.80
N MET A 185 54.31 -11.32 17.86
CA MET A 185 55.53 -10.50 17.84
C MET A 185 55.76 -9.75 19.15
N ILE A 186 57.01 -9.38 19.43
CA ILE A 186 57.40 -8.49 20.53
C ILE A 186 58.17 -7.26 20.03
N ASN A 187 58.15 -6.19 20.81
CA ASN A 187 59.06 -5.07 20.61
C ASN A 187 60.53 -5.53 20.74
N ASN A 188 61.42 -5.01 19.89
CA ASN A 188 62.85 -5.34 19.90
C ASN A 188 63.50 -4.92 21.25
N PRO A 189 64.04 -5.85 22.06
CA PRO A 189 64.62 -5.54 23.37
C PRO A 189 65.99 -4.84 23.30
N GLY A 190 66.60 -4.74 22.11
CA GLY A 190 67.92 -4.14 21.92
C GLY A 190 69.10 -5.10 22.10
N ASN A 191 70.32 -4.59 21.89
CA ASN A 191 71.55 -5.38 21.94
C ASN A 191 71.86 -5.86 23.38
N GLY A 192 72.34 -7.11 23.51
CA GLY A 192 72.72 -7.74 24.80
C GLY A 192 71.65 -8.65 25.40
N TYR A 193 70.46 -8.70 24.82
CA TYR A 193 69.35 -9.53 25.28
C TYR A 193 69.11 -10.75 24.36
N SER A 194 68.67 -11.86 24.95
CA SER A 194 68.17 -13.04 24.24
C SER A 194 66.71 -13.31 24.63
N ILE A 195 65.96 -13.95 23.73
CA ILE A 195 64.51 -14.15 23.83
C ILE A 195 64.22 -15.65 23.98
N GLN A 196 63.17 -16.00 24.73
CA GLN A 196 62.66 -17.37 24.80
C GLN A 196 61.14 -17.39 24.96
N TRP A 197 60.44 -18.11 24.08
CA TRP A 197 58.98 -18.28 24.16
C TRP A 197 58.55 -19.52 24.96
N TYR A 198 57.34 -19.45 25.51
CA TYR A 198 56.70 -20.49 26.33
C TYR A 198 55.21 -20.62 25.97
N VAL A 199 54.64 -21.82 26.09
CA VAL A 199 53.19 -22.08 25.99
C VAL A 199 52.72 -22.89 27.20
N ASN A 200 51.66 -22.44 27.88
CA ASN A 200 51.14 -23.04 29.13
C ASN A 200 52.23 -23.26 30.22
N GLY A 201 53.30 -22.47 30.20
CA GLY A 201 54.47 -22.61 31.09
C GLY A 201 55.57 -23.54 30.60
N ALA A 202 55.35 -24.32 29.53
CA ALA A 202 56.38 -25.16 28.90
C ALA A 202 57.22 -24.37 27.89
N LYS A 203 58.54 -24.62 27.86
CA LYS A 203 59.51 -23.96 26.97
C LYS A 203 59.30 -24.38 25.51
N LEU A 204 59.19 -23.43 24.59
CA LEU A 204 59.17 -23.70 23.15
C LEU A 204 60.62 -23.77 22.61
N ASN A 205 61.13 -24.99 22.45
CA ASN A 205 62.52 -25.21 22.03
C ASN A 205 62.83 -24.55 20.67
N GLY A 206 63.95 -23.83 20.61
CA GLY A 206 64.40 -23.10 19.41
C GLY A 206 63.70 -21.77 19.15
N GLN A 207 62.59 -21.46 19.83
CA GLN A 207 61.84 -20.22 19.63
C GLN A 207 62.48 -19.05 20.40
N THR A 208 63.49 -18.45 19.77
CA THR A 208 64.33 -17.36 20.33
C THR A 208 64.31 -16.08 19.48
N SER A 209 63.40 -16.00 18.51
CA SER A 209 63.21 -14.82 17.65
C SER A 209 62.22 -13.82 18.26
N ILE A 210 62.20 -12.59 17.73
CA ILE A 210 61.20 -11.56 18.07
C ILE A 210 59.77 -11.93 17.67
N SER A 211 59.60 -12.95 16.82
CA SER A 211 58.31 -13.56 16.50
C SER A 211 58.27 -15.05 16.86
N VAL A 212 57.07 -15.59 17.06
CA VAL A 212 56.79 -17.03 17.12
C VAL A 212 55.48 -17.35 16.43
N SER A 213 55.44 -18.40 15.60
CA SER A 213 54.22 -18.94 15.02
C SER A 213 53.59 -19.97 16.00
N PRO A 214 52.45 -19.68 16.63
CA PRO A 214 51.84 -20.58 17.63
C PRO A 214 51.12 -21.76 16.97
N THR A 215 51.59 -22.99 17.16
CA THR A 215 51.02 -24.19 16.49
C THR A 215 50.09 -25.02 17.38
N THR A 216 49.87 -24.62 18.63
CA THR A 216 49.08 -25.37 19.63
C THR A 216 48.31 -24.43 20.55
N ASP A 217 47.19 -24.91 21.09
CA ASP A 217 46.39 -24.19 22.08
C ASP A 217 47.15 -23.94 23.38
N GLY A 218 47.03 -22.72 23.90
CA GLY A 218 47.58 -22.37 25.20
C GLY A 218 47.82 -20.89 25.41
N VAL A 219 48.26 -20.56 26.62
CA VAL A 219 48.69 -19.23 27.00
C VAL A 219 50.16 -19.06 26.65
N TYR A 220 50.45 -18.26 25.62
CA TYR A 220 51.79 -17.93 25.17
C TYR A 220 52.39 -16.81 26.03
N ARG A 221 53.68 -16.94 26.33
CA ARG A 221 54.47 -15.99 27.13
C ARG A 221 55.87 -15.88 26.54
N VAL A 222 56.50 -14.73 26.73
CA VAL A 222 57.88 -14.46 26.32
C VAL A 222 58.74 -14.17 27.56
N GLN A 223 60.00 -14.59 27.51
CA GLN A 223 61.02 -14.26 28.49
C GLN A 223 62.15 -13.51 27.80
N ILE A 224 62.63 -12.42 28.41
CA ILE A 224 63.83 -11.71 28.01
C ILE A 224 64.94 -12.03 29.00
N ILE A 225 66.12 -12.38 28.48
CA ILE A 225 67.29 -12.79 29.25
C ILE A 225 68.39 -11.77 28.97
N LYS A 226 68.91 -11.12 30.01
CA LYS A 226 70.06 -10.22 29.88
C LYS A 226 71.34 -11.05 29.98
N ASN A 227 72.18 -10.98 28.96
CA ASN A 227 73.49 -11.62 28.94
C ASN A 227 74.52 -10.60 29.40
N ASN A 228 75.12 -10.81 30.57
CA ASN A 228 76.16 -9.92 31.08
C ASN A 228 77.52 -10.23 30.43
N SER A 229 78.42 -9.25 30.43
CA SER A 229 79.75 -9.30 29.82
C SER A 229 80.69 -10.38 30.39
N ASP A 230 80.35 -10.91 31.57
CA ASP A 230 81.08 -11.94 32.32
C ASP A 230 80.54 -13.37 32.09
N GLY A 231 79.51 -13.53 31.26
CA GLY A 231 78.83 -14.81 31.01
C GLY A 231 77.76 -15.17 32.04
N SER A 232 77.49 -14.32 33.04
CA SER A 232 76.33 -14.48 33.93
C SER A 232 75.03 -14.05 33.22
N THR A 233 73.91 -14.69 33.59
CA THR A 233 72.58 -14.37 33.06
C THR A 233 71.66 -13.92 34.18
N CYS A 234 71.23 -12.65 34.18
CA CYS A 234 70.04 -12.28 34.96
C CYS A 234 68.80 -12.54 34.12
N THR A 235 68.02 -13.56 34.51
CA THR A 235 66.68 -13.78 33.99
C THR A 235 65.72 -12.79 34.62
N VAL A 236 65.32 -11.75 33.89
CA VAL A 236 64.16 -10.96 34.31
C VAL A 236 62.91 -11.53 33.65
N THR A 237 62.21 -12.39 34.39
CA THR A 237 60.79 -12.62 34.12
C THR A 237 60.05 -11.30 34.28
N THR A 238 59.54 -10.76 33.18
CA THR A 238 58.66 -9.58 33.17
C THR A 238 57.52 -9.78 34.17
N PRO A 239 57.39 -8.94 35.22
CA PRO A 239 56.19 -8.92 36.04
C PRO A 239 54.99 -8.53 35.17
N ASP A 240 53.88 -9.24 35.35
CA ASP A 240 52.58 -8.94 34.74
C ASP A 240 52.48 -8.92 33.20
N TRP A 241 52.78 -10.10 32.63
CA TRP A 241 52.10 -10.73 31.48
C TRP A 241 51.39 -9.84 30.45
N ALA A 242 52.14 -9.48 29.39
CA ALA A 242 51.60 -9.61 28.05
C ALA A 242 51.42 -11.11 27.74
N THR A 243 50.17 -11.61 27.82
CA THR A 243 49.81 -12.99 27.43
C THR A 243 48.90 -13.00 26.23
N ALA A 244 49.28 -13.75 25.20
CA ALA A 244 48.38 -14.12 24.11
C ALA A 244 47.82 -15.51 24.42
N LYS A 245 46.51 -15.63 24.66
CA LYS A 245 45.87 -16.95 24.73
C LYS A 245 45.53 -17.36 23.30
N VAL A 246 46.12 -18.44 22.82
CA VAL A 246 45.81 -19.04 21.52
C VAL A 246 44.87 -20.22 21.71
N THR A 247 43.81 -20.26 20.91
CA THR A 247 42.89 -21.39 20.80
C THR A 247 42.59 -21.68 19.34
N HIS A 248 42.67 -22.93 18.90
CA HIS A 248 42.26 -23.33 17.57
C HIS A 248 40.79 -23.77 17.59
N LEU A 249 40.02 -23.31 16.60
CA LEU A 249 38.67 -23.80 16.37
C LEU A 249 38.72 -25.30 16.04
N PRO A 250 37.70 -26.09 16.44
CA PRO A 250 37.62 -27.50 16.10
C PRO A 250 37.72 -27.71 14.58
N SER A 251 38.44 -28.75 14.16
CA SER A 251 38.60 -29.10 12.74
C SER A 251 37.30 -29.47 12.01
N THR A 252 36.17 -29.52 12.72
CA THR A 252 34.82 -29.72 12.19
C THR A 252 34.09 -28.41 11.86
N LEU A 253 34.65 -27.23 12.19
CA LEU A 253 34.03 -25.94 11.91
C LEU A 253 34.50 -25.39 10.54
N ASN A 254 33.84 -25.83 9.48
CA ASN A 254 34.20 -25.50 8.08
C ASN A 254 34.07 -24.03 7.66
N ASN A 255 33.60 -23.13 8.53
CA ASN A 255 33.08 -21.81 8.14
C ASN A 255 34.05 -20.63 8.40
N CYS A 256 35.34 -20.90 8.50
CA CYS A 256 36.38 -19.92 8.83
C CYS A 256 36.83 -19.08 7.62
N CYS A 257 36.88 -17.75 7.77
CA CYS A 257 37.64 -16.90 6.89
C CYS A 257 39.13 -16.98 7.23
N ASN A 258 39.94 -17.39 6.25
CA ASN A 258 41.39 -17.37 6.34
C ASN A 258 41.97 -16.49 5.23
N SER A 259 42.90 -15.62 5.57
CA SER A 259 43.77 -14.94 4.61
C SER A 259 45.23 -15.27 4.91
N PRO A 260 46.02 -15.80 3.95
CA PRO A 260 47.46 -15.98 4.12
C PRO A 260 48.25 -14.68 4.26
N VAL A 261 47.63 -13.51 4.01
CA VAL A 261 48.29 -12.19 3.93
C VAL A 261 47.44 -11.06 4.55
N GLY A 262 46.43 -11.41 5.35
CA GLY A 262 45.40 -10.47 5.84
C GLY A 262 45.11 -10.58 7.34
N LEU A 263 44.49 -9.53 7.89
CA LEU A 263 44.13 -9.48 9.31
C LEU A 263 42.91 -10.38 9.56
N THR A 264 43.03 -11.34 10.47
CA THR A 264 41.94 -12.27 10.81
C THR A 264 41.55 -12.11 12.28
N PHE A 265 40.29 -11.80 12.54
CA PHE A 265 39.71 -11.58 13.85
C PHE A 265 38.66 -12.64 14.18
N LEU A 266 38.44 -12.93 15.46
CA LEU A 266 37.20 -13.56 15.91
C LEU A 266 36.19 -12.44 16.19
N ASP A 267 36.16 -11.98 17.44
CA ASP A 267 35.49 -10.75 17.83
C ASP A 267 36.51 -9.60 17.82
N VAL A 268 36.08 -8.41 17.40
CA VAL A 268 36.94 -7.23 17.29
C VAL A 268 36.12 -5.98 17.63
N THR A 269 36.71 -5.05 18.39
CA THR A 269 36.08 -3.74 18.65
C THR A 269 36.69 -2.65 17.77
N ALA A 270 35.92 -1.62 17.43
CA ALA A 270 36.41 -0.48 16.63
C ALA A 270 37.73 0.10 17.17
N SER A 271 37.81 0.38 18.47
CA SER A 271 39.03 0.91 19.10
C SER A 271 40.21 -0.06 19.14
N SER A 272 40.00 -1.35 18.90
CA SER A 272 41.09 -2.33 18.89
C SER A 272 41.88 -2.34 17.58
N PHE A 273 41.31 -1.86 16.47
CA PHE A 273 42.00 -1.77 15.18
C PHE A 273 43.30 -0.95 15.25
N GLU A 274 43.37 0.08 16.10
CA GLU A 274 44.59 0.87 16.30
C GLU A 274 45.73 0.03 16.89
N GLY A 275 45.41 -0.88 17.81
CA GLY A 275 46.38 -1.79 18.43
C GLY A 275 46.92 -2.85 17.47
N PHE A 276 46.13 -3.29 16.50
CA PHE A 276 46.55 -4.31 15.53
C PHE A 276 47.49 -3.80 14.43
N LEU A 277 47.45 -2.50 14.09
CA LEU A 277 48.43 -1.92 13.16
C LEU A 277 49.69 -1.39 13.84
N ALA A 278 49.69 -1.23 15.17
CA ALA A 278 50.85 -0.76 15.92
C ALA A 278 52.03 -1.74 15.81
N GLY A 279 53.13 -1.29 15.19
CA GLY A 279 54.33 -2.11 14.93
C GLY A 279 54.39 -2.74 13.53
N THR A 280 53.37 -2.54 12.69
CA THR A 280 53.43 -2.82 11.25
C THR A 280 53.89 -1.57 10.47
N SER A 281 54.36 -1.74 9.23
CA SER A 281 54.59 -0.61 8.31
C SER A 281 53.30 0.08 7.83
N GLU A 282 52.14 -0.36 8.34
CA GLU A 282 50.80 0.00 7.87
C GLU A 282 50.10 1.00 8.80
N GLN A 283 50.79 1.43 9.88
CA GLN A 283 50.30 2.43 10.83
C GLN A 283 49.89 3.77 10.18
N ASN A 284 50.36 4.04 8.96
CA ASN A 284 49.96 5.20 8.14
C ASN A 284 48.53 5.11 7.57
N ASN A 285 47.88 3.94 7.61
CA ASN A 285 46.56 3.69 7.00
C ASN A 285 45.37 3.84 7.97
N ILE A 286 45.64 4.10 9.26
CA ILE A 286 44.63 4.51 10.24
C ILE A 286 44.92 5.95 10.66
N ASN A 287 43.97 6.86 10.40
CA ASN A 287 44.02 8.20 10.97
C ASN A 287 43.34 8.19 12.35
N THR A 288 44.16 8.06 13.39
CA THR A 288 43.77 7.98 14.82
C THR A 288 43.03 9.21 15.36
N THR A 289 43.03 10.33 14.64
CA THR A 289 42.19 11.51 15.00
C THR A 289 40.77 11.42 14.45
N THR A 290 40.49 10.44 13.59
CA THR A 290 39.22 10.30 12.84
C THR A 290 38.69 8.86 12.78
N HIS A 291 39.34 7.91 13.46
CA HIS A 291 38.97 6.48 13.51
C HIS A 291 38.57 5.91 12.13
N THR A 292 39.41 6.25 11.14
CA THR A 292 39.20 5.92 9.72
C THR A 292 40.29 4.97 9.26
N LEU A 293 39.88 3.82 8.76
CA LEU A 293 40.73 2.83 8.10
C LEU A 293 40.61 2.98 6.58
N SER A 294 41.74 3.22 5.91
CA SER A 294 41.82 3.27 4.44
C SER A 294 42.77 2.19 3.92
N ASN A 295 42.26 1.19 3.19
CA ASN A 295 43.06 0.03 2.79
C ASN A 295 42.64 -0.57 1.43
N GLU A 296 43.29 -0.13 0.36
CA GLU A 296 42.96 -0.53 -1.02
C GLU A 296 43.46 -1.93 -1.43
N SER A 297 44.31 -2.58 -0.60
CA SER A 297 45.18 -3.67 -1.08
C SER A 297 45.25 -4.93 -0.21
N LYS A 298 44.64 -4.98 0.98
CA LYS A 298 44.71 -6.16 1.87
C LYS A 298 43.36 -6.63 2.39
N GLN A 299 43.27 -7.96 2.58
CA GLN A 299 42.08 -8.63 3.09
C GLN A 299 41.95 -8.45 4.60
N ILE A 300 40.73 -8.15 5.04
CA ILE A 300 40.30 -8.15 6.44
C ILE A 300 39.29 -9.28 6.57
N SER A 301 39.42 -10.12 7.58
CA SER A 301 38.55 -11.28 7.83
C SER A 301 38.04 -11.26 9.28
N ILE A 302 36.73 -11.37 9.46
CA ILE A 302 36.06 -11.29 10.77
C ILE A 302 35.19 -12.53 10.96
N ASN A 303 35.59 -13.39 11.91
CA ASN A 303 34.99 -14.70 12.12
C ASN A 303 33.87 -14.73 13.19
N GLY A 304 33.71 -13.65 13.96
CA GLY A 304 32.69 -13.46 14.99
C GLY A 304 32.02 -12.09 14.85
N THR A 305 31.97 -11.30 15.92
CA THR A 305 31.29 -9.99 15.93
C THR A 305 32.27 -8.83 15.85
N PHE A 306 32.04 -7.90 14.91
CA PHE A 306 32.65 -6.57 14.92
C PHE A 306 31.75 -5.59 15.70
N THR A 307 32.10 -5.28 16.94
CA THR A 307 31.33 -4.36 17.79
C THR A 307 31.91 -2.95 17.76
N LEU A 308 31.09 -1.96 17.39
CA LEU A 308 31.50 -0.56 17.53
C LEU A 308 31.45 -0.15 19.01
N ASN A 309 32.53 0.48 19.47
CA ASN A 309 32.62 1.17 20.76
C ASN A 309 33.02 2.66 20.59
N GLU A 310 33.06 3.11 19.35
CA GLU A 310 33.35 4.46 18.87
C GLU A 310 32.81 4.59 17.43
N ASN A 311 32.72 5.83 16.91
CA ASN A 311 32.38 6.03 15.50
C ASN A 311 33.53 5.55 14.62
N PHE A 312 33.24 4.77 13.58
CA PHE A 312 34.28 4.14 12.76
C PHE A 312 33.99 4.30 11.26
N THR A 313 35.04 4.46 10.45
CA THR A 313 34.93 4.63 9.00
C THR A 313 35.84 3.68 8.24
N PHE A 314 35.28 2.94 7.28
CA PHE A 314 36.05 2.25 6.24
C PHE A 314 36.02 3.07 4.95
N THR A 315 37.19 3.31 4.35
CA THR A 315 37.34 4.02 3.08
C THR A 315 38.17 3.21 2.09
N ASN A 316 37.65 2.98 0.89
CA ASN A 316 38.26 2.19 -0.19
C ASN A 316 38.68 0.76 0.20
N CYS A 317 38.05 0.18 1.23
CA CYS A 317 38.37 -1.15 1.76
C CYS A 317 37.69 -2.26 0.95
N SER A 318 38.34 -2.70 -0.14
CA SER A 318 37.74 -3.58 -1.16
C SER A 318 37.60 -5.06 -0.76
N ASN A 319 38.18 -5.50 0.36
CA ASN A 319 38.25 -6.91 0.77
C ASN A 319 37.95 -7.11 2.27
N VAL A 320 36.81 -6.62 2.78
CA VAL A 320 36.36 -6.96 4.14
C VAL A 320 35.42 -8.16 4.08
N THR A 321 35.82 -9.23 4.76
CA THR A 321 35.19 -10.55 4.65
C THR A 321 34.72 -11.06 6.01
N PHE A 322 33.56 -11.72 6.04
CA PHE A 322 32.87 -12.18 7.24
C PHE A 322 32.63 -13.69 7.18
N ALA A 323 32.76 -14.38 8.31
CA ALA A 323 32.45 -15.81 8.38
C ALA A 323 30.94 -16.06 8.29
N SER A 324 30.58 -17.32 8.04
CA SER A 324 29.18 -17.73 8.09
C SER A 324 28.66 -17.60 9.52
N GLY A 325 27.68 -16.73 9.75
CA GLY A 325 27.17 -16.36 11.07
C GLY A 325 27.90 -15.21 11.77
N ALA A 326 28.96 -14.63 11.19
CA ALA A 326 29.60 -13.41 11.70
C ALA A 326 28.73 -12.16 11.47
N GLU A 327 28.97 -11.09 12.23
CA GLU A 327 28.12 -9.89 12.18
C GLU A 327 28.84 -8.59 12.56
N VAL A 328 28.19 -7.46 12.26
CA VAL A 328 28.61 -6.13 12.74
C VAL A 328 27.55 -5.61 13.70
N ASP A 329 27.94 -5.25 14.91
CA ASP A 329 27.09 -4.60 15.90
C ASP A 329 27.44 -3.12 16.01
N LEU A 330 26.51 -2.26 15.58
CA LEU A 330 26.67 -0.79 15.64
C LEU A 330 26.67 -0.23 17.06
N ASN A 331 26.03 -0.92 18.02
CA ASN A 331 26.07 -0.62 19.47
C ASN A 331 25.95 0.87 19.87
N GLY A 332 25.18 1.66 19.11
CA GLY A 332 24.89 3.08 19.36
C GLY A 332 25.80 4.08 18.64
N TYR A 333 26.76 3.61 17.84
CA TYR A 333 27.73 4.44 17.15
C TYR A 333 27.43 4.59 15.66
N THR A 334 28.20 5.45 14.99
CA THR A 334 28.15 5.64 13.54
C THR A 334 29.16 4.75 12.84
N LEU A 335 28.70 3.88 11.93
CA LEU A 335 29.52 3.23 10.92
C LEU A 335 29.41 3.97 9.59
N THR A 336 30.55 4.34 9.01
CA THR A 336 30.62 4.92 7.65
C THR A 336 31.35 3.96 6.72
N LEU A 337 30.71 3.60 5.60
CA LEU A 337 31.29 2.81 4.52
C LEU A 337 31.41 3.68 3.26
N ASN A 338 32.61 3.76 2.71
CA ASN A 338 32.93 4.58 1.56
C ASN A 338 33.81 3.74 0.62
N GLY A 339 33.36 3.42 -0.60
CA GLY A 339 34.10 2.55 -1.52
C GLY A 339 34.52 1.19 -0.92
N THR A 340 33.73 0.66 0.00
CA THR A 340 34.10 -0.50 0.84
C THR A 340 33.24 -1.71 0.49
N THR A 341 33.81 -2.92 0.51
CA THR A 341 33.10 -4.17 0.24
C THR A 341 33.06 -5.03 1.49
N PHE A 342 31.84 -5.34 1.96
CA PHE A 342 31.55 -6.31 3.02
C PHE A 342 30.88 -7.53 2.37
N THR A 343 31.47 -8.73 2.51
CA THR A 343 30.92 -9.99 1.95
C THR A 343 31.24 -11.19 2.85
N ASN A 344 30.58 -12.34 2.66
CA ASN A 344 31.09 -13.60 3.22
C ASN A 344 32.43 -13.98 2.54
N CYS A 345 33.37 -14.57 3.28
CA CYS A 345 34.62 -15.09 2.71
C CYS A 345 34.43 -16.38 1.89
N ASP A 346 33.43 -17.19 2.22
CA ASP A 346 32.97 -18.29 1.39
C ASP A 346 31.77 -17.81 0.56
N PRO A 347 31.90 -17.66 -0.78
CA PRO A 347 30.80 -17.27 -1.64
C PRO A 347 29.70 -18.34 -1.75
N SER A 348 29.83 -19.46 -1.04
CA SER A 348 28.81 -20.51 -0.87
C SER A 348 27.92 -20.30 0.36
N ASN A 349 28.15 -19.27 1.18
CA ASN A 349 27.49 -19.08 2.48
C ASN A 349 27.13 -17.61 2.77
N MET A 350 26.28 -17.38 3.77
CA MET A 350 25.90 -16.05 4.26
C MET A 350 26.41 -15.72 5.66
N TRP A 351 26.78 -14.45 5.85
CA TRP A 351 27.02 -13.84 7.18
C TRP A 351 25.74 -13.15 7.68
N ASN A 352 25.63 -12.77 8.96
CA ASN A 352 24.36 -12.24 9.49
C ASN A 352 24.02 -10.84 8.96
N GLY A 353 25.03 -10.00 8.73
CA GLY A 353 24.88 -8.60 8.30
C GLY A 353 25.20 -7.55 9.38
N ILE A 354 24.80 -6.30 9.13
CA ILE A 354 25.05 -5.15 10.03
C ILE A 354 23.79 -4.87 10.87
N LYS A 355 23.89 -4.94 12.20
CA LYS A 355 22.78 -4.78 13.15
C LYS A 355 22.88 -3.48 13.95
N SER A 356 21.74 -2.90 14.30
CA SER A 356 21.65 -1.69 15.14
C SER A 356 22.19 -1.82 16.57
N GLY A 357 22.47 -3.04 17.06
CA GLY A 357 22.82 -3.28 18.46
C GLY A 357 21.64 -3.08 19.43
N PRO A 358 21.94 -2.88 20.73
CA PRO A 358 20.92 -2.81 21.78
C PRO A 358 19.83 -1.76 21.53
N ALA A 359 18.60 -2.05 21.96
CA ALA A 359 17.45 -1.18 21.70
C ALA A 359 17.65 0.25 22.24
N ASN A 360 17.27 1.24 21.41
CA ASN A 360 17.39 2.70 21.63
C ASN A 360 18.82 3.27 21.60
N SER A 361 19.83 2.50 21.19
CA SER A 361 21.23 2.92 21.19
C SER A 361 21.56 4.15 20.31
N GLY A 362 20.72 4.52 19.34
CA GLY A 362 20.95 5.68 18.46
C GLY A 362 21.89 5.43 17.27
N SER A 363 22.16 4.15 16.98
CA SER A 363 23.06 3.70 15.92
C SER A 363 22.82 4.39 14.57
N LYS A 364 23.91 4.64 13.84
CA LYS A 364 23.86 5.27 12.53
C LYS A 364 24.68 4.53 11.50
N ILE A 365 24.15 4.39 10.30
CA ILE A 365 24.91 3.88 9.15
C ILE A 365 24.89 4.88 7.99
N VAL A 366 26.07 5.10 7.41
CA VAL A 366 26.26 5.93 6.22
C VAL A 366 27.02 5.11 5.18
N THR A 367 26.48 4.99 3.97
CA THR A 367 27.15 4.29 2.86
C THR A 367 27.29 5.20 1.64
N SER A 368 28.37 5.04 0.88
CA SER A 368 28.71 5.93 -0.25
C SER A 368 29.69 5.31 -1.25
N ASN A 369 29.84 5.98 -2.41
CA ASN A 369 30.90 5.74 -3.40
C ASN A 369 31.11 4.28 -3.85
N ASN A 370 30.05 3.62 -4.32
CA ASN A 370 30.10 2.21 -4.77
C ASN A 370 30.58 1.27 -3.64
N THR A 371 29.97 1.42 -2.46
CA THR A 371 30.08 0.43 -1.37
C THR A 371 29.32 -0.84 -1.76
N HIS A 372 29.83 -2.01 -1.40
CA HIS A 372 29.20 -3.31 -1.61
C HIS A 372 28.85 -3.96 -0.28
N ILE A 373 27.64 -4.48 -0.15
CA ILE A 373 27.18 -5.32 0.96
C ILE A 373 26.59 -6.59 0.35
N GLU A 374 27.31 -7.70 0.47
CA GLU A 374 27.01 -8.92 -0.28
C GLU A 374 26.87 -10.15 0.61
N ASN A 375 26.09 -11.14 0.15
CA ASN A 375 25.96 -12.46 0.77
C ASN A 375 25.57 -12.41 2.27
N ALA A 376 24.68 -11.49 2.68
CA ALA A 376 24.21 -11.39 4.07
C ALA A 376 22.78 -11.94 4.24
N ILE A 377 22.47 -12.44 5.45
CA ILE A 377 21.09 -12.77 5.85
C ILE A 377 20.25 -11.49 5.90
N THR A 378 20.71 -10.46 6.61
CA THR A 378 20.12 -9.11 6.56
C THR A 378 21.22 -8.05 6.40
N GLY A 379 21.48 -7.56 5.19
CA GLY A 379 22.60 -6.68 4.88
C GLY A 379 22.75 -5.49 5.84
N ILE A 380 21.66 -4.75 6.06
CA ILE A 380 21.53 -3.74 7.11
C ILE A 380 20.21 -3.98 7.87
N ASP A 381 20.28 -4.22 9.18
CA ASP A 381 19.14 -4.37 10.07
C ASP A 381 19.08 -3.27 11.13
N LEU A 382 18.10 -2.38 10.99
CA LEU A 382 17.75 -1.33 11.93
C LEU A 382 16.31 -1.53 12.44
N SER A 383 15.76 -2.75 12.38
CA SER A 383 14.34 -2.98 12.67
C SER A 383 13.98 -2.97 14.16
N ASP A 384 14.92 -3.31 15.05
CA ASP A 384 14.69 -3.38 16.49
C ASP A 384 14.89 -2.04 17.25
N ASN A 385 15.29 -0.95 16.57
CA ASN A 385 15.88 0.21 17.25
C ASN A 385 15.26 1.58 16.92
N LYS A 386 14.50 2.10 17.89
CA LYS A 386 13.66 3.31 17.86
C LYS A 386 14.38 4.68 17.80
N SER A 387 15.70 4.69 17.68
CA SER A 387 16.49 5.92 17.55
C SER A 387 17.52 5.84 16.43
N SER A 388 17.56 4.74 15.68
CA SER A 388 18.54 4.56 14.60
C SER A 388 18.26 5.48 13.40
N THR A 389 19.33 5.90 12.73
CA THR A 389 19.25 6.75 11.53
C THR A 389 20.14 6.20 10.42
N PHE A 390 19.81 6.47 9.16
CA PHE A 390 20.63 6.00 8.05
C PHE A 390 20.68 6.97 6.88
N LYS A 391 21.78 6.88 6.14
CA LYS A 391 21.96 7.55 4.85
C LYS A 391 22.65 6.58 3.90
N ILE A 392 21.84 5.82 3.15
CA ILE A 392 22.33 4.74 2.30
C ILE A 392 22.44 5.30 0.87
N GLN A 393 23.67 5.49 0.37
CA GLN A 393 23.91 6.06 -0.94
C GLN A 393 24.88 5.24 -1.77
N SER A 394 24.68 5.19 -3.09
CA SER A 394 25.62 4.60 -4.05
C SER A 394 26.15 3.23 -3.59
N THR A 395 25.25 2.34 -3.17
CA THR A 395 25.57 1.05 -2.55
C THR A 395 24.99 -0.09 -3.37
N ILE A 396 25.78 -1.14 -3.56
CA ILE A 396 25.38 -2.38 -4.21
C ILE A 396 25.06 -3.41 -3.12
N PHE A 397 23.80 -3.85 -3.09
CA PHE A 397 23.36 -4.98 -2.30
C PHE A 397 23.23 -6.18 -3.23
N ASN A 398 24.02 -7.23 -2.99
CA ASN A 398 24.13 -8.41 -3.86
C ASN A 398 23.87 -9.71 -3.08
N ASN A 399 22.95 -10.56 -3.53
CA ASN A 399 22.66 -11.87 -2.91
C ASN A 399 22.34 -11.79 -1.40
N ASN A 400 21.57 -10.79 -0.98
CA ASN A 400 21.16 -10.66 0.42
C ASN A 400 19.73 -11.17 0.59
N TYR A 401 19.46 -12.01 1.59
CA TYR A 401 18.09 -12.50 1.81
C TYR A 401 17.15 -11.36 2.19
N ILE A 402 17.60 -10.45 3.05
CA ILE A 402 17.04 -9.10 3.17
C ILE A 402 18.18 -8.10 2.95
N ALA A 403 18.06 -7.14 2.03
CA ALA A 403 19.13 -6.16 1.84
C ALA A 403 19.11 -5.05 2.91
N VAL A 404 17.94 -4.47 3.18
CA VAL A 404 17.73 -3.46 4.23
C VAL A 404 16.43 -3.73 4.99
N SER A 405 16.51 -3.82 6.32
CA SER A 405 15.38 -4.00 7.26
C SER A 405 15.26 -2.80 8.18
N LEU A 406 14.08 -2.17 8.24
CA LEU A 406 13.80 -0.93 8.96
C LEU A 406 12.53 -1.05 9.81
N GLY A 407 12.53 -0.44 11.00
CA GLY A 407 11.47 -0.59 12.00
C GLY A 407 11.04 0.72 12.67
N SER A 408 10.04 0.63 13.55
CA SER A 408 9.22 1.76 13.98
C SER A 408 9.84 2.65 15.06
N SER A 409 10.81 3.49 14.68
CA SER A 409 10.68 4.96 14.73
C SER A 409 12.02 5.69 14.55
N SER A 410 12.05 6.74 13.73
CA SER A 410 12.75 8.00 14.06
C SER A 410 12.16 9.13 13.20
N SER A 411 12.19 10.37 13.71
CA SER A 411 11.47 11.51 13.11
C SER A 411 12.24 12.24 12.01
N GLN A 412 13.23 11.59 11.38
CA GLN A 412 14.17 12.25 10.46
C GLN A 412 14.30 11.59 9.10
N ILE A 413 14.47 12.47 8.10
CA ILE A 413 14.52 12.19 6.67
C ILE A 413 15.63 11.17 6.39
N SER A 414 15.24 9.91 6.22
CA SER A 414 16.15 8.82 5.90
C SER A 414 16.00 8.46 4.42
N GLN A 415 17.11 8.52 3.69
CA GLN A 415 17.16 8.43 2.22
C GLN A 415 17.97 7.21 1.76
N ILE A 416 17.42 6.49 0.79
CA ILE A 416 18.09 5.42 0.03
C ILE A 416 18.19 5.89 -1.42
N THR A 417 19.40 6.16 -1.94
CA THR A 417 19.58 6.82 -3.25
C THR A 417 20.80 6.29 -4.02
N GLY A 418 20.70 6.12 -5.34
CA GLY A 418 21.82 5.64 -6.16
C GLY A 418 22.22 4.19 -5.92
N CYS A 419 21.42 3.42 -5.18
CA CYS A 419 21.74 2.05 -4.82
C CYS A 419 21.30 1.07 -5.90
N THR A 420 21.95 -0.09 -5.95
CA THR A 420 21.56 -1.22 -6.79
C THR A 420 21.30 -2.42 -5.89
N PHE A 421 20.13 -3.01 -6.00
CA PHE A 421 19.73 -4.21 -5.29
C PHE A 421 19.55 -5.31 -6.31
N LYS A 422 20.27 -6.42 -6.14
CA LYS A 422 20.27 -7.54 -7.09
C LYS A 422 20.56 -8.88 -6.41
N ASP A 423 20.09 -9.94 -7.04
CA ASP A 423 20.47 -11.32 -6.72
C ASP A 423 21.11 -12.02 -7.94
N ASP A 424 21.58 -13.24 -7.72
CA ASP A 424 22.25 -14.08 -8.70
C ASP A 424 21.33 -14.47 -9.88
N ALA A 425 21.94 -14.65 -11.06
CA ALA A 425 21.21 -14.97 -12.29
C ALA A 425 20.49 -16.34 -12.27
N ASN A 426 20.75 -17.18 -11.26
CA ASN A 426 20.08 -18.46 -11.05
C ASN A 426 18.92 -18.38 -10.03
N TYR A 427 18.67 -17.21 -9.43
CA TYR A 427 17.65 -16.98 -8.39
C TYR A 427 17.85 -17.87 -7.13
N ASN A 428 19.09 -18.27 -6.81
CA ASN A 428 19.38 -19.16 -5.67
C ASN A 428 20.16 -18.43 -4.56
N LEU A 429 19.56 -18.35 -3.38
CA LEU A 429 20.24 -17.86 -2.19
C LEU A 429 21.15 -18.92 -1.56
N LEU A 430 22.19 -18.41 -0.90
CA LEU A 430 23.21 -19.20 -0.24
C LEU A 430 22.71 -19.71 1.14
N PRO A 431 23.18 -20.89 1.60
CA PRO A 431 23.08 -21.31 2.99
C PRO A 431 23.44 -20.19 4.01
N PRO A 432 22.70 -20.05 5.12
CA PRO A 432 21.68 -20.96 5.63
C PRO A 432 20.32 -20.84 4.94
N ASN A 433 20.10 -19.82 4.10
CA ASN A 433 18.86 -19.61 3.35
C ASN A 433 18.84 -20.42 2.05
N ASN A 434 19.14 -21.72 2.12
CA ASN A 434 19.29 -22.65 0.99
C ASN A 434 17.98 -23.01 0.25
N THR A 435 17.00 -22.10 0.28
CA THR A 435 15.69 -22.24 -0.35
C THR A 435 15.61 -21.36 -1.59
N LYS A 436 14.98 -21.86 -2.67
CA LYS A 436 14.57 -21.05 -3.83
C LYS A 436 13.46 -20.03 -3.46
N ARG A 437 13.72 -19.01 -2.63
CA ARG A 437 12.66 -18.17 -2.03
C ARG A 437 13.08 -16.75 -1.62
N THR A 438 12.16 -15.83 -1.84
CA THR A 438 11.82 -14.65 -1.02
C THR A 438 12.97 -13.76 -0.56
N SER A 439 13.80 -13.29 -1.50
CA SER A 439 14.61 -12.09 -1.25
C SER A 439 13.71 -10.85 -1.12
N ILE A 440 14.02 -9.99 -0.14
CA ILE A 440 13.33 -8.71 0.11
C ILE A 440 14.37 -7.59 0.12
N TYR A 441 14.37 -6.70 -0.87
CA TYR A 441 15.41 -5.67 -0.92
C TYR A 441 15.23 -4.58 0.13
N ILE A 442 14.05 -3.99 0.26
CA ILE A 442 13.78 -3.04 1.36
C ILE A 442 12.53 -3.48 2.09
N LYS A 443 12.69 -3.88 3.36
CA LYS A 443 11.62 -4.16 4.30
C LYS A 443 11.50 -2.99 5.28
N ALA A 444 10.38 -2.29 5.28
CA ALA A 444 10.10 -1.20 6.21
C ALA A 444 8.78 -1.44 6.95
N VAL A 445 8.82 -1.34 8.28
CA VAL A 445 7.66 -1.58 9.15
C VAL A 445 7.45 -0.41 10.11
N GLY A 446 6.29 0.26 10.01
CA GLY A 446 5.87 1.28 10.97
C GLY A 446 6.61 2.63 10.87
N LEU A 447 7.15 3.01 9.70
CA LEU A 447 7.87 4.28 9.52
C LEU A 447 6.93 5.46 9.21
N SER A 448 7.16 6.60 9.86
CA SER A 448 6.40 7.84 9.64
C SER A 448 6.78 8.58 8.35
N SER A 449 7.95 8.31 7.79
CA SER A 449 8.40 8.78 6.46
C SER A 449 9.63 7.98 6.00
N LEU A 450 9.67 7.62 4.72
CA LEU A 450 10.79 6.94 4.06
C LEU A 450 10.94 7.47 2.62
N SER A 451 12.15 7.85 2.21
CA SER A 451 12.43 8.33 0.85
C SER A 451 13.32 7.34 0.10
N ILE A 452 12.79 6.78 -0.99
CA ILE A 452 13.48 5.80 -1.84
C ILE A 452 13.68 6.42 -3.22
N GLY A 453 14.91 6.85 -3.46
CA GLY A 453 15.26 7.77 -4.53
C GLY A 453 14.87 9.21 -4.18
N ASN A 454 15.19 10.14 -5.08
CA ASN A 454 14.85 11.55 -4.98
C ASN A 454 14.75 12.19 -6.38
N SER A 455 14.71 13.52 -6.47
CA SER A 455 14.55 14.25 -7.74
C SER A 455 15.79 14.26 -8.65
N THR A 456 16.94 13.77 -8.21
CA THR A 456 18.17 13.68 -9.02
C THR A 456 18.61 12.22 -9.24
N THR A 457 18.47 11.38 -8.23
CA THR A 457 19.11 10.06 -8.13
C THR A 457 18.10 9.01 -7.65
N GLY A 458 17.84 8.01 -8.49
CA GLY A 458 17.01 6.84 -8.16
C GLY A 458 17.84 5.63 -7.74
N ASN A 459 17.17 4.50 -7.50
CA ASN A 459 17.79 3.19 -7.24
C ASN A 459 17.40 2.18 -8.33
N THR A 460 18.14 1.09 -8.44
CA THR A 460 17.82 -0.06 -9.31
C THR A 460 17.51 -1.27 -8.45
N PHE A 461 16.42 -1.97 -8.74
CA PHE A 461 16.00 -3.23 -8.12
C PHE A 461 15.87 -4.27 -9.23
N ASP A 462 16.60 -5.36 -9.14
CA ASP A 462 16.76 -6.33 -10.23
C ASP A 462 16.67 -7.76 -9.69
N ASN A 463 15.73 -8.59 -10.15
CA ASN A 463 15.73 -10.05 -9.89
C ASN A 463 15.45 -10.47 -8.41
N ALA A 464 14.35 -9.98 -7.80
CA ALA A 464 13.87 -10.38 -6.46
C ALA A 464 12.43 -10.92 -6.43
N ASP A 465 11.98 -11.41 -5.28
CA ASP A 465 10.55 -11.64 -4.99
C ASP A 465 9.84 -10.36 -4.51
N TYR A 466 10.50 -9.54 -3.68
CA TYR A 466 10.00 -8.26 -3.18
C TYR A 466 11.03 -7.15 -3.36
N GLY A 467 10.72 -6.13 -4.16
CA GLY A 467 11.53 -4.91 -4.24
C GLY A 467 11.38 -4.10 -2.95
N LEU A 468 10.17 -3.57 -2.74
CA LEU A 468 9.79 -2.86 -1.52
C LEU A 468 8.66 -3.61 -0.79
N TYR A 469 8.89 -3.96 0.47
CA TYR A 469 7.87 -4.40 1.42
C TYR A 469 7.63 -3.27 2.43
N LEU A 470 6.48 -2.61 2.34
CA LEU A 470 6.14 -1.40 3.08
C LEU A 470 4.90 -1.66 3.94
N ASP A 471 5.12 -2.06 5.19
CA ASP A 471 4.04 -2.28 6.15
C ASP A 471 3.91 -1.09 7.11
N HIS A 472 2.70 -0.59 7.31
CA HIS A 472 2.39 0.55 8.18
C HIS A 472 3.36 1.74 7.97
N THR A 473 3.74 2.02 6.72
CA THR A 473 4.86 2.93 6.38
C THR A 473 4.42 4.01 5.39
N ASN A 474 4.72 5.27 5.70
CA ASN A 474 4.67 6.36 4.72
C ASN A 474 5.92 6.34 3.84
N ALA A 475 5.75 6.26 2.52
CA ALA A 475 6.87 6.21 1.58
C ALA A 475 6.70 7.18 0.41
N THR A 476 7.82 7.77 -0.02
CA THR A 476 7.95 8.55 -1.25
C THR A 476 9.02 7.91 -2.12
N ILE A 477 8.64 7.47 -3.32
CA ILE A 477 9.39 6.55 -4.16
C ILE A 477 9.56 7.20 -5.54
N LEU A 478 10.78 7.64 -5.87
CA LEU A 478 11.08 8.51 -7.02
C LEU A 478 12.27 8.00 -7.83
N LYS A 479 12.21 8.10 -9.17
CA LYS A 479 13.30 7.76 -10.11
C LYS A 479 13.81 6.31 -10.08
N ASN A 480 13.14 5.38 -9.41
CA ASN A 480 13.63 4.01 -9.30
C ASN A 480 13.35 3.19 -10.56
N THR A 481 14.18 2.17 -10.82
CA THR A 481 13.95 1.14 -11.83
C THR A 481 13.75 -0.21 -11.14
N PHE A 482 12.68 -0.92 -11.48
CA PHE A 482 12.38 -2.30 -11.07
C PHE A 482 12.40 -3.18 -12.31
N GLN A 483 13.18 -4.26 -12.31
CA GLN A 483 13.32 -5.16 -13.46
C GLN A 483 13.55 -6.63 -13.09
N ASN A 484 13.25 -7.54 -14.02
CA ASN A 484 13.49 -8.99 -13.96
C ASN A 484 12.84 -9.72 -12.77
N PHE A 485 11.79 -9.16 -12.18
CA PHE A 485 10.99 -9.82 -11.14
C PHE A 485 10.16 -10.94 -11.78
N SER A 486 10.44 -12.19 -11.41
CA SER A 486 9.77 -13.36 -11.99
C SER A 486 9.15 -14.26 -10.93
N LYS A 487 7.93 -14.74 -11.19
CA LYS A 487 7.29 -15.75 -10.34
C LYS A 487 8.05 -17.07 -10.45
N ASN A 488 8.37 -17.67 -9.31
CA ASN A 488 9.10 -18.93 -9.25
C ASN A 488 8.25 -20.11 -9.78
N ASP A 489 8.53 -20.56 -11.01
CA ASP A 489 7.75 -21.54 -11.79
C ASP A 489 7.76 -23.00 -11.26
N ASN A 490 8.03 -23.24 -9.97
CA ASN A 490 8.05 -24.59 -9.35
C ASN A 490 6.64 -25.23 -9.20
N GLY A 491 5.68 -24.94 -10.09
CA GLY A 491 4.35 -25.56 -10.13
C GLY A 491 3.41 -25.24 -8.96
N ASN A 492 3.85 -24.42 -7.99
CA ASN A 492 3.04 -24.03 -6.83
C ASN A 492 2.64 -22.55 -6.93
N SER A 493 1.43 -22.30 -7.42
CA SER A 493 0.89 -20.99 -7.78
C SER A 493 0.78 -19.97 -6.63
N ALA A 494 1.09 -20.36 -5.39
CA ALA A 494 0.74 -19.66 -4.15
C ALA A 494 1.53 -18.38 -3.84
N TYR A 495 2.70 -18.15 -4.45
CA TYR A 495 3.52 -16.97 -4.19
C TYR A 495 3.44 -15.99 -5.36
N ALA A 496 3.19 -14.72 -5.03
CA ALA A 496 3.23 -13.60 -5.97
C ALA A 496 4.46 -12.75 -5.66
N THR A 497 5.05 -12.17 -6.71
CA THR A 497 6.20 -11.27 -6.65
C THR A 497 5.73 -9.82 -6.81
N TYR A 498 6.46 -8.89 -6.18
CA TYR A 498 6.03 -7.49 -6.06
C TYR A 498 7.22 -6.54 -6.25
N GLY A 499 7.08 -5.57 -7.15
CA GLY A 499 7.99 -4.42 -7.20
C GLY A 499 7.82 -3.57 -5.95
N ILE A 500 6.56 -3.25 -5.63
CA ILE A 500 6.16 -2.54 -4.41
C ILE A 500 4.92 -3.22 -3.81
N LEU A 501 5.05 -3.73 -2.58
CA LEU A 501 3.95 -4.20 -1.73
C LEU A 501 3.73 -3.21 -0.58
N GLY A 502 2.55 -2.61 -0.54
CA GLY A 502 2.05 -1.80 0.57
C GLY A 502 0.99 -2.52 1.40
N SER A 503 1.17 -2.57 2.72
CA SER A 503 0.16 -3.06 3.67
C SER A 503 0.01 -2.14 4.87
N GLY A 504 -1.16 -2.13 5.51
CA GLY A 504 -1.33 -1.42 6.78
C GLY A 504 -2.76 -1.03 7.13
N THR A 505 -2.95 -0.67 8.41
CA THR A 505 -4.26 -0.46 9.04
C THR A 505 -4.45 0.94 9.63
N SER A 506 -3.51 1.86 9.41
CA SER A 506 -3.60 3.27 9.86
C SER A 506 -3.31 4.21 8.70
N SER A 507 -3.49 5.52 8.91
CA SER A 507 -3.38 6.59 7.89
C SER A 507 -1.97 6.72 7.29
N TYR A 508 -1.61 5.79 6.40
CA TYR A 508 -0.33 5.76 5.70
C TYR A 508 -0.52 6.00 4.20
N THR A 509 0.50 6.56 3.58
CA THR A 509 0.50 6.92 2.16
C THR A 509 1.74 6.38 1.44
N ILE A 510 1.53 5.76 0.29
CA ILE A 510 2.59 5.31 -0.61
C ILE A 510 2.51 6.18 -1.87
N ASN A 511 3.51 7.03 -2.05
CA ASN A 511 3.60 7.98 -3.16
C ASN A 511 4.68 7.50 -4.13
N VAL A 512 4.26 7.06 -5.31
CA VAL A 512 5.11 6.49 -6.37
C VAL A 512 5.12 7.44 -7.55
N GLY A 513 6.27 8.06 -7.82
CA GLY A 513 6.42 9.08 -8.84
C GLY A 513 5.90 10.44 -8.38
N ASP A 514 5.71 11.38 -9.30
CA ASP A 514 5.30 12.75 -8.98
C ASP A 514 4.50 13.42 -10.11
N GLY A 515 3.99 14.62 -9.82
CA GLY A 515 3.28 15.43 -10.81
C GLY A 515 4.18 16.04 -11.91
N SER A 516 5.51 16.00 -11.77
CA SER A 516 6.42 16.57 -12.78
C SER A 516 6.64 15.60 -13.95
N GLY A 517 6.75 14.30 -13.67
CA GLY A 517 7.15 13.27 -14.65
C GLY A 517 8.66 13.18 -14.86
N ALA A 518 9.43 14.17 -14.38
CA ALA A 518 10.89 14.09 -14.34
C ALA A 518 11.37 13.04 -13.33
N ASN A 519 10.54 12.70 -12.33
CA ASN A 519 10.89 11.79 -11.23
C ASN A 519 10.19 10.42 -11.32
N LYS A 520 9.76 10.04 -12.53
CA LYS A 520 9.05 8.79 -12.79
C LYS A 520 9.84 7.54 -12.39
N ASN A 521 9.16 6.54 -11.84
CA ASN A 521 9.72 5.20 -11.69
C ASN A 521 9.46 4.38 -12.96
N LEU A 522 10.31 3.39 -13.21
CA LEU A 522 10.24 2.49 -14.33
C LEU A 522 10.07 1.06 -13.82
N PHE A 523 9.03 0.37 -14.28
CA PHE A 523 8.78 -1.05 -13.99
C PHE A 523 8.87 -1.81 -15.31
N LYS A 524 9.81 -2.75 -15.42
CA LYS A 524 10.22 -3.40 -16.68
C LYS A 524 10.29 -4.91 -16.51
N THR A 525 10.13 -5.65 -17.62
CA THR A 525 10.60 -7.03 -17.81
C THR A 525 10.29 -7.98 -16.65
N GLY A 526 9.21 -8.75 -16.73
CA GLY A 526 8.93 -9.81 -15.75
C GLY A 526 7.44 -10.04 -15.50
N LYS A 527 7.13 -11.04 -14.66
CA LYS A 527 5.76 -11.42 -14.28
C LYS A 527 5.58 -11.23 -12.78
N TYR A 528 5.09 -10.05 -12.42
CA TYR A 528 4.99 -9.57 -11.05
C TYR A 528 3.94 -8.46 -10.92
N TYR A 529 3.56 -8.11 -9.69
CA TYR A 529 2.77 -6.92 -9.40
C TYR A 529 3.68 -5.69 -9.34
N GLY A 530 3.44 -4.68 -10.19
CA GLY A 530 4.23 -3.45 -10.20
C GLY A 530 4.12 -2.69 -8.88
N VAL A 531 2.91 -2.22 -8.57
CA VAL A 531 2.50 -1.67 -7.28
C VAL A 531 1.22 -2.35 -6.80
N TYR A 532 1.28 -3.00 -5.65
CA TYR A 532 0.13 -3.63 -4.99
C TYR A 532 -0.05 -3.05 -3.59
N VAL A 533 -1.28 -2.62 -3.30
CA VAL A 533 -1.66 -1.97 -2.04
C VAL A 533 -2.84 -2.75 -1.43
N ASP A 534 -2.71 -3.25 -0.20
CA ASP A 534 -3.78 -3.98 0.50
C ASP A 534 -4.06 -3.45 1.91
N GLY A 535 -5.26 -2.90 2.09
CA GLY A 535 -5.76 -2.40 3.38
C GLY A 535 -6.43 -3.46 4.26
N SER A 536 -6.32 -4.76 3.95
CA SER A 536 -7.10 -5.82 4.65
C SER A 536 -6.72 -6.12 6.10
N GLY A 537 -5.77 -5.40 6.71
CA GLY A 537 -5.40 -5.67 8.10
C GLY A 537 -6.48 -5.19 9.08
N GLY A 538 -6.90 -6.08 9.99
CA GLY A 538 -7.48 -5.79 11.31
C GLY A 538 -8.60 -4.72 11.45
N ASN A 539 -9.83 -5.17 11.67
CA ASN A 539 -10.90 -4.42 12.36
C ASN A 539 -11.28 -3.03 11.83
N GLY A 540 -11.50 -2.93 10.51
CA GLY A 540 -12.55 -2.08 9.93
C GLY A 540 -12.44 -0.56 10.11
N THR A 541 -11.33 -0.04 10.65
CA THR A 541 -11.12 1.40 10.86
C THR A 541 -9.66 1.79 10.62
N LYS A 542 -9.46 2.75 9.71
CA LYS A 542 -8.22 3.42 9.28
C LYS A 542 -7.43 2.68 8.18
N GLY A 543 -6.67 3.44 7.39
CA GLY A 543 -6.48 3.11 5.98
C GLY A 543 -5.21 3.55 5.29
N LEU A 544 -4.81 2.72 4.33
CA LEU A 544 -3.72 2.94 3.38
C LEU A 544 -4.24 3.66 2.12
N GLY A 545 -3.47 4.62 1.61
CA GLY A 545 -3.76 5.39 0.38
C GLY A 545 -2.47 5.91 -0.26
N GLY A 546 -2.54 7.04 -0.97
CA GLY A 546 -1.36 7.68 -1.58
C GLY A 546 -1.56 8.06 -3.04
N SER A 547 -0.48 8.10 -3.83
CA SER A 547 -0.56 8.51 -5.23
C SER A 547 0.41 7.74 -6.12
N ILE A 548 -0.04 7.35 -7.31
CA ILE A 548 0.82 6.72 -8.33
C ILE A 548 0.76 7.61 -9.57
N ASN A 549 1.79 8.42 -9.77
CA ASN A 549 1.77 9.51 -10.74
C ASN A 549 2.92 9.43 -11.74
N LYS A 550 2.59 9.47 -13.04
CA LYS A 550 3.54 9.58 -14.16
C LYS A 550 4.61 8.49 -14.24
N ASN A 551 4.36 7.29 -13.74
CA ASN A 551 5.29 6.15 -13.84
C ASN A 551 5.13 5.41 -15.18
N THR A 552 6.14 4.64 -15.58
CA THR A 552 6.09 3.77 -16.77
C THR A 552 6.15 2.30 -16.35
N PHE A 553 5.21 1.49 -16.83
CA PHE A 553 5.13 0.05 -16.64
C PHE A 553 5.21 -0.64 -18.01
N THR A 554 6.09 -1.63 -18.12
CA THR A 554 6.51 -2.36 -19.34
C THR A 554 6.75 -3.83 -18.95
N HIS A 555 5.74 -4.50 -18.39
CA HIS A 555 5.87 -5.85 -17.79
C HIS A 555 4.56 -6.65 -17.71
N ASP A 556 4.68 -7.97 -17.64
CA ASP A 556 3.72 -8.95 -18.18
C ASP A 556 2.68 -9.50 -17.17
N ASP A 557 2.21 -8.71 -16.19
CA ASP A 557 1.09 -9.17 -15.32
C ASP A 557 0.14 -8.04 -14.89
N LYS A 558 0.37 -7.44 -13.71
CA LYS A 558 -0.52 -6.46 -13.06
C LYS A 558 0.26 -5.23 -12.57
N PRO A 559 0.25 -4.11 -13.30
CA PRO A 559 1.07 -2.95 -13.01
C PRO A 559 0.61 -2.21 -11.76
N ILE A 560 -0.71 -2.03 -11.57
CA ILE A 560 -1.28 -1.29 -10.44
C ILE A 560 -2.48 -2.04 -9.87
N THR A 561 -2.46 -2.29 -8.56
CA THR A 561 -3.58 -2.89 -7.82
C THR A 561 -3.78 -2.19 -6.47
N PHE A 562 -4.98 -1.68 -6.21
CA PHE A 562 -5.42 -1.24 -4.87
C PHE A 562 -6.57 -2.12 -4.41
N LYS A 563 -6.44 -2.69 -3.22
CA LYS A 563 -7.42 -3.59 -2.62
C LYS A 563 -7.71 -3.19 -1.19
N ASN A 564 -8.98 -3.14 -0.82
CA ASN A 564 -9.45 -2.76 0.53
C ASN A 564 -8.87 -1.42 1.04
N ALA A 565 -8.42 -0.53 0.16
CA ALA A 565 -7.89 0.77 0.55
C ALA A 565 -9.02 1.64 1.10
N THR A 566 -8.79 2.25 2.26
CA THR A 566 -9.80 3.06 2.98
C THR A 566 -9.37 4.52 3.19
N PHE A 567 -8.22 4.92 2.64
CA PHE A 567 -7.78 6.32 2.59
C PHE A 567 -7.75 6.79 1.13
N PRO A 568 -7.93 8.09 0.82
CA PRO A 568 -7.94 8.57 -0.56
C PRO A 568 -6.65 8.21 -1.31
N PHE A 569 -6.80 7.90 -2.60
CA PHE A 569 -5.67 7.71 -3.48
C PHE A 569 -5.97 8.16 -4.91
N SER A 570 -4.91 8.49 -5.65
CA SER A 570 -4.98 8.84 -7.06
C SER A 570 -3.97 8.05 -7.90
N ILE A 571 -4.35 7.78 -9.15
CA ILE A 571 -3.55 7.07 -10.15
C ILE A 571 -3.57 7.92 -11.42
N LEU A 572 -2.56 8.75 -11.61
CA LEU A 572 -2.59 9.84 -12.60
C LEU A 572 -1.48 9.74 -13.64
N SER A 573 -1.86 9.85 -14.92
CA SER A 573 -0.91 10.03 -16.04
C SER A 573 0.17 8.94 -16.15
N ASN A 574 -0.09 7.72 -15.67
CA ASN A 574 0.85 6.60 -15.83
C ASN A 574 0.78 6.03 -17.24
N ASP A 575 1.88 5.44 -17.68
CA ASP A 575 2.01 4.79 -18.98
C ASP A 575 2.20 3.29 -18.75
N ILE A 576 1.24 2.48 -19.18
CA ILE A 576 1.16 1.04 -18.97
C ILE A 576 1.20 0.38 -20.34
N THR A 577 2.19 -0.50 -20.53
CA THR A 577 2.41 -1.29 -21.75
C THR A 577 2.79 -2.71 -21.37
N ASP A 578 2.59 -3.66 -22.29
CA ASP A 578 2.94 -5.08 -22.16
C ASP A 578 2.27 -5.83 -20.98
N ALA A 579 1.26 -5.24 -20.35
CA ALA A 579 0.55 -5.85 -19.23
C ALA A 579 -0.60 -6.79 -19.66
N THR A 580 -0.96 -7.76 -18.81
CA THR A 580 -2.15 -8.62 -19.06
C THR A 580 -3.43 -8.07 -18.45
N ASN A 581 -3.30 -7.21 -17.43
CA ASN A 581 -4.35 -6.37 -16.88
C ASN A 581 -3.77 -4.96 -16.69
N GLY A 582 -4.58 -3.92 -16.75
CA GLY A 582 -4.15 -2.56 -16.39
C GLY A 582 -4.36 -2.27 -14.91
N ILE A 583 -5.25 -1.33 -14.59
CA ILE A 583 -5.48 -0.84 -13.23
C ILE A 583 -6.59 -1.67 -12.55
N THR A 584 -6.30 -2.26 -11.39
CA THR A 584 -7.26 -3.10 -10.64
C THR A 584 -7.63 -2.47 -9.29
N LEU A 585 -8.91 -2.16 -9.08
CA LEU A 585 -9.44 -1.54 -7.86
C LEU A 585 -10.49 -2.43 -7.19
N ASN A 586 -10.13 -3.04 -6.05
CA ASN A 586 -10.93 -4.08 -5.39
C ASN A 586 -11.44 -3.64 -4.01
N ASN A 587 -12.76 -3.46 -3.84
CA ASN A 587 -13.40 -3.22 -2.54
C ASN A 587 -12.83 -2.00 -1.77
N ASN A 588 -12.40 -0.96 -2.50
CA ASN A 588 -11.85 0.24 -1.90
C ASN A 588 -12.97 1.11 -1.31
N ASN A 589 -12.89 1.41 -0.02
CA ASN A 589 -13.91 2.12 0.75
C ASN A 589 -13.31 3.31 1.50
N VAL A 590 -13.06 4.39 0.77
CA VAL A 590 -12.56 5.66 1.31
C VAL A 590 -13.54 6.24 2.36
N PHE A 591 -13.12 7.10 3.28
CA PHE A 591 -14.03 7.72 4.25
C PHE A 591 -14.99 8.73 3.61
N SER A 592 -16.24 8.81 4.11
CA SER A 592 -17.22 9.80 3.67
C SER A 592 -16.72 11.24 3.91
N GLY A 593 -16.93 12.10 2.91
CA GLY A 593 -16.42 13.48 2.91
C GLY A 593 -14.95 13.64 2.49
N SER A 594 -14.24 12.54 2.16
CA SER A 594 -12.92 12.63 1.53
C SER A 594 -13.03 12.92 0.02
N PRO A 595 -11.94 13.35 -0.64
CA PRO A 595 -11.89 13.41 -2.11
C PRO A 595 -12.21 12.05 -2.75
N PRO A 596 -12.81 12.04 -3.97
CA PRO A 596 -13.08 10.80 -4.69
C PRO A 596 -11.79 10.05 -5.03
N ILE A 597 -11.91 8.74 -5.27
CA ILE A 597 -10.83 7.97 -5.90
C ILE A 597 -10.64 8.52 -7.31
N ASP A 598 -9.42 8.88 -7.69
CA ASP A 598 -9.13 9.56 -8.96
C ASP A 598 -8.21 8.73 -9.85
N VAL A 599 -8.74 8.18 -10.95
CA VAL A 599 -7.97 7.43 -11.95
C VAL A 599 -8.04 8.18 -13.28
N SER A 600 -7.05 9.04 -13.55
CA SER A 600 -7.16 10.00 -14.65
C SER A 600 -5.92 10.12 -15.53
N SER A 601 -6.15 10.34 -16.82
CA SER A 601 -5.14 10.56 -17.86
C SER A 601 -4.13 9.43 -18.07
N ASN A 602 -4.41 8.20 -17.62
CA ASN A 602 -3.49 7.08 -17.81
C ASN A 602 -3.53 6.54 -19.24
N SER A 603 -2.36 6.16 -19.77
CA SER A 603 -2.17 5.42 -21.02
C SER A 603 -2.06 3.93 -20.67
N ILE A 604 -2.88 3.08 -21.28
CA ILE A 604 -2.94 1.64 -21.00
C ILE A 604 -3.01 0.88 -22.33
N ALA A 605 -1.95 0.18 -22.71
CA ALA A 605 -1.92 -0.75 -23.84
C ALA A 605 -1.65 -2.17 -23.34
N LEU A 606 -2.64 -3.05 -23.47
CA LEU A 606 -2.52 -4.46 -23.07
C LEU A 606 -2.11 -5.33 -24.25
N ILE A 607 -1.27 -6.35 -23.99
CA ILE A 607 -0.81 -7.31 -25.00
C ILE A 607 -1.69 -8.55 -25.07
N ASN A 608 -1.87 -9.10 -26.27
CA ASN A 608 -2.64 -10.31 -26.49
C ASN A 608 -2.04 -11.50 -25.73
N SER A 609 -2.71 -11.91 -24.65
CA SER A 609 -2.35 -13.07 -23.82
C SER A 609 -3.16 -14.33 -24.17
N GLY A 610 -3.84 -14.35 -25.32
CA GLY A 610 -4.87 -15.31 -25.66
C GLY A 610 -6.22 -15.00 -24.99
N SER A 611 -7.29 -15.56 -25.55
CA SER A 611 -8.67 -15.41 -25.06
C SER A 611 -8.80 -16.03 -23.66
N SER A 612 -8.69 -15.19 -22.64
CA SER A 612 -8.92 -15.54 -21.24
C SER A 612 -9.94 -14.58 -20.66
N SER A 613 -11.01 -15.15 -20.10
CA SER A 613 -12.03 -14.38 -19.38
C SER A 613 -11.42 -13.71 -18.13
N GLY A 614 -12.01 -12.58 -17.73
CA GLY A 614 -11.56 -11.83 -16.56
C GLY A 614 -10.25 -11.05 -16.76
N LYS A 615 -10.08 -10.41 -17.92
CA LYS A 615 -8.97 -9.49 -18.24
C LYS A 615 -9.49 -8.08 -18.54
N TYR A 616 -8.82 -7.06 -18.00
CA TYR A 616 -9.35 -5.68 -17.92
C TYR A 616 -8.27 -4.62 -18.17
N GLY A 617 -8.59 -3.56 -18.93
CA GLY A 617 -7.82 -2.31 -18.94
C GLY A 617 -7.94 -1.54 -17.62
N ILE A 618 -9.17 -1.30 -17.17
CA ILE A 618 -9.49 -0.82 -15.82
C ILE A 618 -10.59 -1.69 -15.21
N TYR A 619 -10.39 -2.13 -13.98
CA TYR A 619 -11.37 -2.89 -13.20
C TYR A 619 -11.67 -2.16 -11.88
N TYR A 620 -12.94 -1.93 -11.58
CA TYR A 620 -13.40 -1.39 -10.31
C TYR A 620 -14.56 -2.23 -9.77
N THR A 621 -14.40 -2.76 -8.56
CA THR A 621 -15.46 -3.51 -7.89
C THR A 621 -15.64 -3.06 -6.44
N TYR A 622 -16.87 -3.18 -5.95
CA TYR A 622 -17.24 -2.94 -4.58
C TYR A 622 -18.11 -4.09 -4.02
N SER A 623 -18.22 -4.19 -2.70
CA SER A 623 -18.88 -5.34 -2.02
C SER A 623 -19.83 -4.96 -0.88
N LYS A 624 -20.18 -3.67 -0.75
CA LYS A 624 -21.16 -3.17 0.23
C LYS A 624 -22.16 -2.25 -0.49
N THR A 625 -23.32 -1.98 0.10
CA THR A 625 -24.42 -1.24 -0.54
C THR A 625 -24.22 0.28 -0.62
N SER A 626 -23.07 0.80 -0.18
CA SER A 626 -22.72 2.22 -0.23
C SER A 626 -21.26 2.43 -0.65
N SER A 627 -21.01 2.63 -1.95
CA SER A 627 -19.73 3.19 -2.41
C SER A 627 -19.77 4.72 -2.37
N LEU A 628 -18.59 5.31 -2.23
CA LEU A 628 -18.38 6.75 -2.37
C LEU A 628 -17.92 7.08 -3.79
N ALA A 629 -17.98 8.37 -4.14
CA ALA A 629 -17.64 8.85 -5.46
C ALA A 629 -16.22 8.42 -5.89
N ALA A 630 -16.12 7.96 -7.14
CA ALA A 630 -14.88 7.65 -7.82
C ALA A 630 -14.95 8.18 -9.25
N GLN A 631 -13.85 8.72 -9.76
CA GLN A 631 -13.77 9.32 -11.09
C GLN A 631 -12.69 8.64 -11.94
N PHE A 632 -13.04 8.42 -13.20
CA PHE A 632 -12.25 7.75 -14.22
C PHE A 632 -12.24 8.68 -15.43
N THR A 633 -11.24 9.56 -15.54
CA THR A 633 -11.29 10.69 -16.50
C THR A 633 -10.13 10.72 -17.47
N GLY A 634 -10.39 10.79 -18.78
CA GLY A 634 -9.35 11.04 -19.78
C GLY A 634 -8.34 9.91 -19.97
N ASN A 635 -8.62 8.69 -19.51
CA ASN A 635 -7.73 7.55 -19.72
C ASN A 635 -7.79 7.09 -21.18
N THR A 636 -6.66 6.68 -21.75
CA THR A 636 -6.56 6.07 -23.09
C THR A 636 -6.22 4.60 -22.93
N ILE A 637 -7.10 3.72 -23.39
CA ILE A 637 -7.04 2.27 -23.17
C ILE A 637 -7.09 1.56 -24.52
N THR A 638 -6.12 0.69 -24.79
CA THR A 638 -6.10 -0.21 -25.95
C THR A 638 -6.02 -1.65 -25.46
N VAL A 639 -7.00 -2.47 -25.80
CA VAL A 639 -7.08 -3.88 -25.36
C VAL A 639 -6.99 -4.82 -26.56
N ASN A 640 -5.87 -5.54 -26.64
CA ASN A 640 -5.66 -6.60 -27.63
C ASN A 640 -6.25 -7.93 -27.15
N SER A 641 -7.51 -8.19 -27.50
CA SER A 641 -8.24 -9.45 -27.22
C SER A 641 -8.47 -9.79 -25.74
N GLN A 642 -8.39 -8.80 -24.83
CA GLN A 642 -8.95 -8.90 -23.47
C GLN A 642 -10.45 -8.61 -23.45
N GLN A 643 -11.15 -9.22 -22.51
CA GLN A 643 -12.62 -9.18 -22.42
C GLN A 643 -13.20 -7.78 -22.15
N TYR A 644 -12.48 -6.90 -21.45
CA TYR A 644 -12.98 -5.58 -21.06
C TYR A 644 -11.93 -4.46 -21.22
N GLY A 645 -12.31 -3.35 -21.85
CA GLY A 645 -11.60 -2.08 -21.75
C GLY A 645 -11.70 -1.51 -20.33
N MET A 646 -12.93 -1.30 -19.85
CA MET A 646 -13.25 -0.90 -18.48
C MET A 646 -14.41 -1.76 -17.94
N GLN A 647 -14.31 -2.26 -16.71
CA GLN A 647 -15.41 -2.90 -16.00
C GLN A 647 -15.64 -2.30 -14.60
N PHE A 648 -16.91 -2.05 -14.29
CA PHE A 648 -17.42 -1.51 -13.04
C PHE A 648 -18.48 -2.46 -12.47
N LEU A 649 -18.28 -2.96 -11.24
CA LEU A 649 -19.17 -3.91 -10.58
C LEU A 649 -19.63 -3.40 -9.20
N ASN A 650 -20.95 -3.43 -8.96
CA ASN A 650 -21.59 -3.09 -7.67
C ASN A 650 -21.29 -1.64 -7.19
N ALA A 651 -21.16 -0.70 -8.12
CA ALA A 651 -20.74 0.68 -7.84
C ALA A 651 -21.93 1.65 -7.72
N LYS A 652 -21.71 2.79 -7.05
CA LYS A 652 -22.66 3.90 -6.95
C LYS A 652 -21.94 5.24 -7.08
N SER A 653 -22.56 6.18 -7.80
CA SER A 653 -22.09 7.57 -7.96
C SER A 653 -20.68 7.70 -8.55
N ILE A 654 -20.37 6.92 -9.58
CA ILE A 654 -19.08 6.98 -10.30
C ILE A 654 -19.16 7.90 -11.53
N LEU A 655 -18.07 8.61 -11.83
CA LEU A 655 -17.91 9.44 -13.01
C LEU A 655 -16.94 8.76 -14.00
N ILE A 656 -17.40 8.47 -15.22
CA ILE A 656 -16.62 7.88 -16.30
C ILE A 656 -16.66 8.89 -17.45
N ASN A 657 -15.62 9.73 -17.55
CA ASN A 657 -15.65 10.93 -18.39
C ASN A 657 -14.47 11.02 -19.38
N SER A 658 -14.74 11.33 -20.65
CA SER A 658 -13.69 11.64 -21.64
C SER A 658 -12.62 10.54 -21.86
N ASN A 659 -12.91 9.28 -21.52
CA ASN A 659 -11.96 8.17 -21.75
C ASN A 659 -11.99 7.75 -23.23
N THR A 660 -10.86 7.31 -23.75
CA THR A 660 -10.76 6.67 -25.07
C THR A 660 -10.48 5.18 -24.89
N VAL A 661 -11.29 4.32 -25.50
CA VAL A 661 -11.17 2.85 -25.43
C VAL A 661 -11.13 2.26 -26.84
N ASN A 662 -10.11 1.47 -27.14
CA ASN A 662 -9.91 0.81 -28.43
C ASN A 662 -9.84 -0.71 -28.22
N LEU A 663 -10.85 -1.42 -28.73
CA LEU A 663 -10.93 -2.87 -28.72
C LEU A 663 -10.25 -3.42 -29.98
N GLN A 664 -9.26 -4.28 -29.81
CA GLN A 664 -8.49 -4.88 -30.90
C GLN A 664 -8.57 -6.42 -30.82
N LEU A 665 -9.50 -7.04 -31.55
CA LEU A 665 -9.63 -8.50 -31.59
C LEU A 665 -8.73 -9.12 -32.66
N SER A 666 -8.13 -10.27 -32.33
CA SER A 666 -7.26 -11.01 -33.26
C SER A 666 -7.91 -12.21 -33.95
N SER A 667 -9.06 -12.69 -33.45
CA SER A 667 -9.78 -13.85 -34.00
C SER A 667 -11.18 -14.03 -33.37
N GLN A 668 -12.03 -14.79 -34.07
CA GLN A 668 -13.34 -15.33 -33.64
C GLN A 668 -13.42 -15.62 -32.13
N ALA A 669 -14.23 -14.84 -31.41
CA ALA A 669 -14.26 -14.86 -29.95
C ALA A 669 -15.68 -15.10 -29.40
N SER A 670 -15.83 -16.19 -28.64
CA SER A 670 -17.11 -16.71 -28.12
C SER A 670 -17.69 -15.93 -26.95
N ASP A 671 -16.85 -15.20 -26.25
CA ASP A 671 -17.18 -14.53 -24.99
C ASP A 671 -17.48 -13.05 -25.30
N GLY A 672 -18.35 -12.39 -24.53
CA GLY A 672 -18.68 -10.98 -24.75
C GLY A 672 -17.47 -10.06 -24.51
N TYR A 673 -17.21 -9.14 -25.43
CA TYR A 673 -16.18 -8.11 -25.35
C TYR A 673 -16.81 -6.74 -25.13
N TYR A 674 -16.23 -5.93 -24.24
CA TYR A 674 -16.86 -4.71 -23.77
C TYR A 674 -15.85 -3.54 -23.74
N GLY A 675 -16.21 -2.41 -24.34
CA GLY A 675 -15.47 -1.15 -24.17
C GLY A 675 -15.59 -0.66 -22.73
N ILE A 676 -16.84 -0.42 -22.30
CA ILE A 676 -17.20 -0.07 -20.93
C ILE A 676 -18.33 -1.01 -20.48
N SER A 677 -18.17 -1.67 -19.32
CA SER A 677 -19.18 -2.57 -18.72
C SER A 677 -19.54 -2.10 -17.32
N CYS A 678 -20.82 -1.86 -17.05
CA CYS A 678 -21.36 -1.37 -15.79
C CYS A 678 -22.43 -2.34 -15.25
N SER A 679 -22.08 -3.22 -14.31
CA SER A 679 -23.02 -4.19 -13.74
C SER A 679 -23.33 -3.90 -12.27
N ASN A 680 -24.61 -3.88 -11.90
CA ASN A 680 -25.10 -3.43 -10.59
C ASN A 680 -24.59 -2.01 -10.25
N VAL A 681 -24.65 -1.09 -11.21
CA VAL A 681 -24.10 0.28 -11.09
C VAL A 681 -25.22 1.31 -11.01
N ASN A 682 -25.26 2.09 -9.93
CA ASN A 682 -26.33 3.07 -9.69
C ASN A 682 -25.82 4.51 -9.73
N SER A 683 -26.58 5.42 -10.33
CA SER A 683 -26.29 6.86 -10.33
C SER A 683 -24.91 7.22 -10.93
N ALA A 684 -24.40 6.44 -11.89
CA ALA A 684 -23.16 6.75 -12.60
C ALA A 684 -23.38 7.80 -13.69
N THR A 685 -22.38 8.65 -13.92
CA THR A 685 -22.31 9.56 -15.07
C THR A 685 -21.27 9.04 -16.05
N VAL A 686 -21.72 8.50 -17.17
CA VAL A 686 -20.88 7.98 -18.26
C VAL A 686 -21.00 8.93 -19.44
N GLN A 687 -20.02 9.83 -19.57
CA GLN A 687 -20.13 10.95 -20.51
C GLN A 687 -18.89 11.22 -21.36
N CYS A 688 -19.12 11.66 -22.61
CA CYS A 688 -18.08 12.08 -23.55
C CYS A 688 -16.94 11.05 -23.78
N ASN A 689 -17.16 9.76 -23.53
CA ASN A 689 -16.17 8.72 -23.80
C ASN A 689 -16.17 8.37 -25.29
N ASN A 690 -15.02 7.97 -25.84
CA ASN A 690 -14.86 7.53 -27.23
C ASN A 690 -14.42 6.07 -27.27
N ILE A 691 -15.32 5.17 -27.65
CA ILE A 691 -15.09 3.73 -27.74
C ILE A 691 -15.00 3.36 -29.22
N SER A 692 -14.13 2.41 -29.56
CA SER A 692 -13.97 1.88 -30.92
C SER A 692 -13.73 0.37 -30.93
N GLY A 693 -14.40 -0.34 -31.84
CA GLY A 693 -14.36 -1.78 -32.08
C GLY A 693 -13.46 -2.20 -33.23
N SER A 694 -13.20 -3.51 -33.34
CA SER A 694 -12.25 -4.04 -34.33
C SER A 694 -12.89 -4.55 -35.62
N SER A 695 -14.13 -5.06 -35.59
CA SER A 695 -14.82 -5.41 -36.84
C SER A 695 -16.33 -5.55 -36.72
N HIS A 696 -17.03 -4.72 -37.50
CA HIS A 696 -18.48 -4.79 -37.66
C HIS A 696 -18.97 -5.84 -38.70
N SER A 697 -18.36 -7.03 -38.77
CA SER A 697 -18.55 -7.94 -39.93
C SER A 697 -19.63 -9.03 -39.72
N SER A 698 -20.86 -8.70 -40.13
CA SER A 698 -22.07 -9.53 -40.08
C SER A 698 -22.08 -10.81 -40.94
N SER A 699 -20.94 -11.23 -41.50
CA SER A 699 -20.81 -12.41 -42.38
C SER A 699 -20.19 -13.65 -41.72
N SER A 700 -19.75 -13.57 -40.46
CA SER A 700 -19.07 -14.69 -39.80
C SER A 700 -19.20 -14.75 -38.28
N GLY A 701 -20.37 -14.47 -37.71
CA GLY A 701 -20.71 -14.85 -36.31
C GLY A 701 -20.05 -14.02 -35.20
N TYR A 702 -19.51 -12.84 -35.50
CA TYR A 702 -18.90 -11.92 -34.53
C TYR A 702 -19.93 -11.14 -33.69
N THR A 703 -20.82 -11.81 -32.95
CA THR A 703 -21.90 -11.16 -32.17
C THR A 703 -21.48 -10.73 -30.76
N SER A 704 -20.23 -10.31 -30.57
CA SER A 704 -19.58 -10.27 -29.24
C SER A 704 -19.13 -8.89 -28.75
N GLU A 705 -18.72 -7.96 -29.64
CA GLU A 705 -18.22 -6.62 -29.26
C GLU A 705 -19.35 -5.67 -28.86
N ARG A 706 -19.18 -4.98 -27.73
CA ARG A 706 -20.12 -3.99 -27.17
C ARG A 706 -19.36 -2.71 -26.81
N GLY A 707 -19.85 -1.56 -27.24
CA GLY A 707 -19.28 -0.25 -26.92
C GLY A 707 -19.44 0.06 -25.42
N ILE A 708 -20.67 0.29 -24.97
CA ILE A 708 -21.02 0.50 -23.56
C ILE A 708 -22.17 -0.43 -23.17
N SER A 709 -22.00 -1.24 -22.12
CA SER A 709 -23.02 -2.16 -21.62
C SER A 709 -23.37 -1.86 -20.16
N PHE A 710 -24.67 -1.82 -19.87
CA PHE A 710 -25.24 -1.69 -18.53
C PHE A 710 -26.00 -2.96 -18.17
N SER A 711 -25.85 -3.44 -16.94
CA SER A 711 -26.63 -4.57 -16.42
C SER A 711 -27.12 -4.31 -15.00
N ASN A 712 -28.44 -4.39 -14.77
CA ASN A 712 -29.08 -4.11 -13.48
C ASN A 712 -28.62 -2.78 -12.84
N ALA A 713 -28.57 -1.73 -13.65
CA ALA A 713 -27.86 -0.48 -13.37
C ALA A 713 -28.80 0.72 -13.52
N VAL A 714 -29.22 1.35 -12.41
CA VAL A 714 -30.29 2.37 -12.38
C VAL A 714 -29.79 3.82 -12.19
N ASP A 715 -30.62 4.79 -12.55
CA ASP A 715 -30.41 6.24 -12.36
C ASP A 715 -29.16 6.83 -13.04
N ASN A 716 -28.67 6.20 -14.12
CA ASN A 716 -27.41 6.58 -14.76
C ASN A 716 -27.58 7.71 -15.79
N ILE A 717 -26.60 8.62 -15.92
CA ILE A 717 -26.54 9.63 -16.98
C ILE A 717 -25.58 9.14 -18.07
N ILE A 718 -26.07 9.02 -19.30
CA ILE A 718 -25.35 8.44 -20.44
C ILE A 718 -25.47 9.38 -21.65
N ASN A 719 -24.50 10.26 -21.83
CA ASN A 719 -24.54 11.33 -22.83
C ASN A 719 -23.19 11.66 -23.45
N CYS A 720 -23.17 12.34 -24.61
CA CYS A 720 -21.94 12.78 -25.29
C CYS A 720 -20.98 11.65 -25.73
N ASN A 721 -21.25 10.37 -25.42
CA ASN A 721 -20.35 9.27 -25.77
C ASN A 721 -20.36 9.01 -27.28
N THR A 722 -19.23 8.56 -27.82
CA THR A 722 -19.11 8.02 -29.18
C THR A 722 -18.75 6.55 -29.10
N THR A 723 -19.43 5.71 -29.87
CA THR A 723 -19.06 4.30 -30.15
C THR A 723 -18.87 4.14 -31.66
N ASP A 724 -17.94 3.28 -32.09
CA ASP A 724 -17.57 3.15 -33.51
C ASP A 724 -17.12 1.71 -33.85
N ASN A 725 -17.80 1.03 -34.77
CA ASN A 725 -17.40 -0.29 -35.32
C ASN A 725 -17.49 -1.51 -34.37
N GLU A 726 -18.13 -1.42 -33.20
CA GLU A 726 -18.57 -2.59 -32.40
C GLU A 726 -19.89 -3.22 -32.92
N ALA A 727 -20.27 -4.42 -32.47
CA ALA A 727 -21.55 -5.04 -32.83
C ALA A 727 -22.75 -4.32 -32.17
N PHE A 728 -22.65 -4.03 -30.87
CA PHE A 728 -23.63 -3.25 -30.11
C PHE A 728 -23.02 -1.92 -29.67
N GLY A 729 -23.64 -0.78 -30.00
CA GLY A 729 -23.19 0.54 -29.52
C GLY A 729 -23.42 0.70 -28.02
N LEU A 730 -24.69 0.78 -27.62
CA LEU A 730 -25.14 0.73 -26.23
C LEU A 730 -25.95 -0.56 -25.97
N GLU A 731 -25.76 -1.22 -24.83
CA GLU A 731 -26.50 -2.41 -24.40
C GLU A 731 -27.08 -2.22 -22.98
N PHE A 732 -28.33 -2.63 -22.75
CA PHE A 732 -29.01 -2.56 -21.46
C PHE A 732 -29.64 -3.91 -21.08
N LEU A 733 -29.20 -4.53 -19.99
CA LEU A 733 -29.62 -5.87 -19.55
C LEU A 733 -30.21 -5.83 -18.13
N GLY A 734 -31.36 -6.47 -17.90
CA GLY A 734 -32.06 -6.38 -16.62
C GLY A 734 -32.58 -4.97 -16.33
N THR A 735 -32.73 -4.62 -15.05
CA THR A 735 -33.37 -3.36 -14.64
C THR A 735 -32.41 -2.18 -14.73
N CYS A 736 -32.61 -1.30 -15.70
CA CYS A 736 -31.81 -0.09 -15.94
C CYS A 736 -32.64 1.22 -15.90
N THR A 737 -33.74 1.20 -15.14
CA THR A 737 -34.67 2.32 -14.91
C THR A 737 -34.01 3.57 -14.32
N GLY A 738 -34.64 4.73 -14.46
CA GLY A 738 -34.13 6.03 -14.02
C GLY A 738 -33.02 6.62 -14.87
N SER A 739 -32.42 5.84 -15.77
CA SER A 739 -31.28 6.25 -16.59
C SER A 739 -31.67 7.17 -17.75
N PHE A 740 -30.86 8.20 -18.00
CA PHE A 740 -31.04 9.22 -19.05
C PHE A 740 -30.01 9.02 -20.18
N ILE A 741 -30.49 8.77 -21.39
CA ILE A 741 -29.70 8.28 -22.55
C ILE A 741 -29.90 9.23 -23.75
N LYS A 742 -29.17 10.35 -23.81
CA LYS A 742 -29.30 11.36 -24.89
C LYS A 742 -27.95 11.92 -25.34
N GLY A 743 -27.85 12.37 -26.59
CA GLY A 743 -26.67 13.06 -27.13
C GLY A 743 -25.44 12.16 -27.34
N ASN A 744 -25.62 10.85 -27.50
CA ASN A 744 -24.55 9.91 -27.86
C ASN A 744 -24.46 9.76 -29.40
N ILE A 745 -23.29 9.43 -29.93
CA ILE A 745 -23.02 9.22 -31.37
C ILE A 745 -22.62 7.76 -31.60
N LEU A 746 -23.41 7.04 -32.40
CA LEU A 746 -23.36 5.59 -32.53
C LEU A 746 -23.02 5.24 -33.98
N LYS A 747 -21.80 4.79 -34.25
CA LYS A 747 -21.24 4.67 -35.62
C LYS A 747 -20.97 3.22 -36.01
N TYR A 748 -21.49 2.79 -37.15
CA TYR A 748 -21.21 1.49 -37.79
C TYR A 748 -21.43 0.30 -36.82
N HIS A 749 -22.67 0.11 -36.35
CA HIS A 749 -23.10 -1.01 -35.47
C HIS A 749 -24.21 -1.86 -36.10
N ASP A 750 -24.43 -3.07 -35.57
CA ASP A 750 -25.50 -4.02 -35.96
C ASP A 750 -26.75 -3.56 -35.21
N GLN A 751 -26.56 -3.18 -33.94
CA GLN A 751 -27.55 -2.54 -33.09
C GLN A 751 -26.92 -1.31 -32.42
N GLY A 752 -27.41 -0.12 -32.76
CA GLY A 752 -26.92 1.12 -32.15
C GLY A 752 -27.26 1.19 -30.64
N ILE A 753 -28.50 0.87 -30.28
CA ILE A 753 -28.93 0.66 -28.89
C ILE A 753 -29.67 -0.68 -28.83
N SER A 754 -29.32 -1.51 -27.85
CA SER A 754 -29.93 -2.81 -27.59
C SER A 754 -30.46 -2.90 -26.16
N VAL A 755 -31.64 -3.50 -26.01
CA VAL A 755 -32.33 -3.66 -24.71
C VAL A 755 -32.69 -5.14 -24.56
N GLY A 756 -31.95 -5.82 -23.69
CA GLY A 756 -31.99 -7.28 -23.54
C GLY A 756 -31.09 -8.04 -24.52
N LEU A 757 -30.83 -9.31 -24.22
CA LEU A 757 -30.11 -10.22 -25.11
C LEU A 757 -31.08 -11.01 -25.99
N ILE A 758 -30.67 -11.26 -27.23
CA ILE A 758 -31.24 -12.34 -28.04
C ILE A 758 -31.02 -13.67 -27.28
N ASN A 759 -32.11 -14.21 -26.72
CA ASN A 759 -32.29 -15.55 -26.12
C ASN A 759 -32.30 -15.73 -24.57
N SER A 760 -32.05 -14.75 -23.68
CA SER A 760 -32.10 -15.08 -22.22
C SER A 760 -32.29 -13.99 -21.17
N THR A 761 -32.22 -12.69 -21.49
CA THR A 761 -32.25 -11.65 -20.45
C THR A 761 -32.95 -10.42 -20.97
N GLU A 762 -34.13 -10.12 -20.42
CA GLU A 762 -34.89 -8.90 -20.70
C GLU A 762 -34.14 -7.68 -20.18
N GLY A 763 -34.20 -6.56 -20.91
CA GLY A 763 -33.73 -5.25 -20.46
C GLY A 763 -34.90 -4.32 -20.21
N VAL A 764 -34.80 -3.45 -19.20
CA VAL A 764 -35.80 -2.43 -18.91
C VAL A 764 -35.10 -1.08 -18.74
N ILE A 765 -35.31 -0.18 -19.69
CA ILE A 765 -35.03 1.26 -19.53
C ILE A 765 -36.36 1.98 -19.31
N SER A 766 -36.40 2.93 -18.37
CA SER A 766 -37.61 3.70 -18.10
C SER A 766 -37.77 4.89 -19.07
N ASP A 767 -38.89 5.59 -18.94
CA ASP A 767 -39.18 6.84 -19.64
C ASP A 767 -37.99 7.80 -19.64
N GLN A 768 -37.64 8.26 -20.84
CA GLN A 768 -36.53 9.18 -21.07
C GLN A 768 -36.99 10.61 -20.84
N LYS A 769 -36.64 11.17 -19.68
CA LYS A 769 -37.07 12.51 -19.24
C LYS A 769 -36.92 13.56 -20.35
N VAL A 770 -37.96 14.38 -20.53
CA VAL A 770 -37.88 15.59 -21.36
C VAL A 770 -36.98 16.60 -20.64
N ASP A 771 -36.04 17.20 -21.36
CA ASP A 771 -35.21 18.27 -20.81
C ASP A 771 -35.96 19.60 -20.98
N ASN A 772 -36.49 20.15 -19.88
CA ASN A 772 -37.17 21.45 -19.87
C ASN A 772 -36.25 22.64 -20.21
N GLN A 773 -34.95 22.43 -20.47
CA GLN A 773 -34.02 23.45 -20.97
C GLN A 773 -33.74 23.34 -22.48
N GLY A 774 -34.03 22.18 -23.12
CA GLY A 774 -33.80 21.98 -24.56
C GLY A 774 -32.33 21.95 -25.00
N ILE A 775 -31.39 21.56 -24.14
CA ILE A 775 -29.93 21.74 -24.39
C ILE A 775 -29.26 20.44 -24.91
N ALA A 776 -29.82 19.26 -24.66
CA ALA A 776 -29.25 17.99 -25.12
C ALA A 776 -29.93 17.47 -26.41
N PRO A 777 -29.22 17.34 -27.55
CA PRO A 777 -29.76 16.65 -28.73
C PRO A 777 -30.02 15.16 -28.42
N GLY A 778 -30.86 14.51 -29.22
CA GLY A 778 -31.03 13.05 -29.13
C GLY A 778 -29.79 12.28 -29.60
N ASN A 779 -29.86 10.95 -29.55
CA ASN A 779 -28.74 10.11 -30.00
C ASN A 779 -28.63 10.12 -31.53
N GLN A 780 -27.41 10.27 -32.06
CA GLN A 780 -27.08 10.29 -33.48
C GLN A 780 -26.58 8.91 -33.93
N TYR A 781 -26.99 8.47 -35.11
CA TYR A 781 -26.59 7.18 -35.69
C TYR A 781 -25.94 7.40 -37.07
N ILE A 782 -24.82 6.72 -37.37
CA ILE A 782 -24.02 6.94 -38.59
C ILE A 782 -23.54 5.58 -39.14
N GLY A 783 -23.76 5.24 -40.42
CA GLY A 783 -23.24 3.96 -40.96
C GLY A 783 -23.54 3.69 -42.44
N THR A 784 -22.76 2.79 -43.07
CA THR A 784 -22.84 2.48 -44.52
C THR A 784 -22.73 0.98 -44.85
N GLY A 785 -23.44 0.11 -44.12
CA GLY A 785 -23.40 -1.35 -44.30
C GLY A 785 -24.76 -1.96 -44.61
N SER A 786 -24.80 -3.10 -45.34
CA SER A 786 -26.07 -3.78 -45.68
C SER A 786 -26.81 -4.43 -44.49
N GLY A 787 -26.37 -4.16 -43.26
CA GLY A 787 -27.00 -4.53 -42.00
C GLY A 787 -27.70 -3.38 -41.26
N VAL A 788 -27.83 -2.18 -41.85
CA VAL A 788 -28.43 -0.98 -41.22
C VAL A 788 -29.84 -1.22 -40.63
N PHE A 789 -30.55 -2.27 -41.06
CA PHE A 789 -31.76 -2.79 -40.39
C PHE A 789 -31.81 -4.34 -40.33
N ALA A 790 -30.68 -5.01 -40.09
CA ALA A 790 -30.64 -6.47 -39.93
C ALA A 790 -31.18 -6.94 -38.56
N ASN A 791 -32.50 -6.87 -38.43
CA ASN A 791 -33.32 -7.16 -37.24
C ASN A 791 -33.12 -6.22 -36.04
N SER A 792 -34.21 -5.53 -35.68
CA SER A 792 -34.40 -4.73 -34.45
C SER A 792 -33.51 -3.49 -34.28
N GLY A 793 -33.70 -2.49 -35.16
CA GLY A 793 -34.01 -1.17 -34.61
C GLY A 793 -35.42 -1.25 -34.02
N PHE A 794 -35.58 -0.93 -32.72
CA PHE A 794 -36.60 -1.47 -31.80
C PHE A 794 -36.38 -2.93 -31.35
N ALA A 795 -35.84 -3.09 -30.14
CA ALA A 795 -35.97 -4.32 -29.36
C ALA A 795 -37.32 -4.34 -28.60
N LEU A 796 -38.42 -4.46 -29.34
CA LEU A 796 -39.72 -4.84 -28.78
C LEU A 796 -40.10 -6.25 -29.25
N TYR A 797 -39.65 -7.27 -28.51
CA TYR A 797 -40.25 -8.60 -28.60
C TYR A 797 -40.92 -8.93 -27.27
N ARG A 798 -42.27 -8.90 -27.27
CA ARG A 798 -43.10 -9.25 -26.10
C ARG A 798 -42.84 -10.70 -25.66
N ASN A 799 -42.83 -10.93 -24.35
CA ASN A 799 -43.69 -11.95 -23.76
C ASN A 799 -44.08 -11.66 -22.29
N VAL A 800 -45.34 -11.22 -22.11
CA VAL A 800 -46.21 -11.63 -20.98
C VAL A 800 -45.90 -11.05 -19.56
N LEU A 801 -46.70 -10.05 -19.16
CA LEU A 801 -47.04 -9.61 -17.77
C LEU A 801 -46.17 -8.56 -17.03
N ALA A 802 -46.13 -7.31 -17.52
CA ALA A 802 -45.87 -6.13 -16.69
C ALA A 802 -46.57 -4.86 -17.23
N PHE A 803 -46.83 -3.87 -16.36
CA PHE A 803 -47.57 -2.63 -16.64
C PHE A 803 -46.82 -1.63 -17.54
N PRO A 804 -47.52 -0.67 -18.19
CA PRO A 804 -46.91 0.28 -19.13
C PRO A 804 -46.31 1.52 -18.44
N PRO A 805 -45.11 1.95 -18.85
CA PRO A 805 -44.68 3.34 -18.80
C PRO A 805 -44.80 4.00 -20.20
N ILE A 806 -45.01 5.31 -20.26
CA ILE A 806 -45.38 6.04 -21.49
C ILE A 806 -44.12 6.58 -22.16
N ILE A 807 -43.65 5.89 -23.20
CA ILE A 807 -42.44 6.29 -23.94
C ILE A 807 -42.81 7.21 -25.11
N ASN A 808 -42.85 8.53 -24.85
CA ASN A 808 -42.86 9.53 -25.92
C ASN A 808 -41.47 9.61 -26.58
N PHE A 809 -41.38 9.18 -27.85
CA PHE A 809 -40.24 9.46 -28.73
C PHE A 809 -40.60 10.58 -29.72
N GLU A 810 -40.50 11.84 -29.27
CA GLU A 810 -40.51 12.98 -30.18
C GLU A 810 -39.18 13.04 -30.96
N PHE A 811 -39.25 12.84 -32.28
CA PHE A 811 -38.08 12.88 -33.15
C PHE A 811 -37.73 14.32 -33.58
N LEU A 812 -36.62 14.79 -33.01
CA LEU A 812 -35.41 15.30 -33.70
C LEU A 812 -35.54 16.32 -34.84
N ASN A 813 -34.72 17.37 -34.73
CA ASN A 813 -34.21 18.11 -35.89
C ASN A 813 -32.69 18.38 -35.78
N SER A 814 -31.88 17.67 -36.58
CA SER A 814 -30.57 18.12 -37.08
C SER A 814 -30.12 17.27 -38.29
N THR A 815 -30.75 17.50 -39.45
CA THR A 815 -30.21 17.37 -40.83
C THR A 815 -29.30 16.19 -41.21
N ASP A 816 -29.87 15.13 -41.82
CA ASP A 816 -29.38 14.40 -43.03
C ASP A 816 -30.31 13.20 -43.37
N ILE A 817 -30.44 12.80 -44.66
CA ILE A 817 -31.48 11.83 -45.13
C ILE A 817 -30.94 10.81 -46.17
N TYR A 818 -31.34 9.53 -46.07
CA TYR A 818 -31.11 8.45 -47.05
C TYR A 818 -32.38 7.56 -47.23
N TYR A 819 -32.62 6.99 -48.42
CA TYR A 819 -33.78 6.11 -48.71
C TYR A 819 -33.44 4.87 -49.57
N ALA A 820 -34.27 3.83 -49.46
CA ALA A 820 -34.31 2.66 -50.34
C ALA A 820 -35.72 2.47 -50.92
N LYS A 821 -35.85 1.79 -52.08
CA LYS A 821 -37.11 1.64 -52.83
C LYS A 821 -37.23 0.23 -53.41
N SER A 822 -38.40 -0.40 -53.30
CA SER A 822 -38.75 -1.58 -54.10
C SER A 822 -40.06 -1.37 -54.86
N SER A 823 -40.11 -1.93 -56.08
CA SER A 823 -41.26 -1.86 -56.99
C SER A 823 -41.55 -3.28 -57.48
N GLY A 824 -42.77 -3.76 -57.25
CA GLY A 824 -43.05 -5.20 -57.25
C GLY A 824 -43.25 -5.87 -58.62
N SER A 825 -43.02 -7.18 -58.66
CA SER A 825 -44.14 -8.15 -58.75
C SER A 825 -43.69 -9.61 -58.58
N ASN A 826 -44.00 -10.19 -57.41
CA ASN A 826 -44.28 -11.60 -57.11
C ASN A 826 -43.46 -12.68 -57.88
N THR A 827 -42.38 -13.24 -57.35
CA THR A 827 -42.21 -13.84 -56.01
C THR A 827 -40.86 -13.46 -55.42
N SER A 828 -40.79 -13.16 -54.12
CA SER A 828 -39.72 -12.34 -53.53
C SER A 828 -38.30 -12.70 -53.96
N SER A 829 -37.58 -11.67 -54.38
CA SER A 829 -36.13 -11.48 -54.25
C SER A 829 -35.93 -9.96 -54.40
N GLU A 830 -35.57 -9.23 -53.35
CA GLU A 830 -35.26 -7.80 -53.52
C GLU A 830 -33.81 -7.66 -54.04
N LYS A 831 -33.68 -7.13 -55.27
CA LYS A 831 -32.39 -6.99 -55.96
C LYS A 831 -31.83 -5.58 -55.80
N ILE A 832 -30.55 -5.49 -55.43
CA ILE A 832 -29.79 -4.23 -55.43
C ILE A 832 -29.41 -3.86 -56.86
N VAL A 833 -29.72 -2.64 -57.29
CA VAL A 833 -29.32 -2.10 -58.61
C VAL A 833 -28.35 -0.93 -58.44
N ARG A 834 -27.17 -1.01 -59.07
CA ARG A 834 -26.30 0.15 -59.29
C ARG A 834 -26.71 0.85 -60.58
N ASN A 835 -26.77 2.19 -60.55
CA ASN A 835 -26.66 2.99 -61.75
C ASN A 835 -25.24 3.55 -61.84
N THR A 836 -24.46 3.11 -62.82
CA THR A 836 -23.28 3.83 -63.31
C THR A 836 -23.60 4.34 -64.71
N ALA A 837 -22.80 5.26 -65.26
CA ALA A 837 -23.05 5.91 -66.56
C ALA A 837 -23.12 4.97 -67.79
N SER A 838 -23.15 3.64 -67.60
CA SER A 838 -23.17 2.64 -68.67
C SER A 838 -23.77 1.27 -68.24
N GLY A 839 -25.06 1.24 -67.84
CA GLY A 839 -25.92 0.04 -67.93
C GLY A 839 -25.93 -0.97 -66.77
N ILE A 840 -26.99 -1.80 -66.73
CA ILE A 840 -27.35 -2.71 -65.62
C ILE A 840 -27.09 -4.18 -65.98
N LYS A 841 -26.70 -5.02 -65.00
CA LYS A 841 -26.79 -6.50 -65.03
C LYS A 841 -27.18 -7.06 -63.64
N GLU A 842 -27.75 -8.26 -63.63
CA GLU A 842 -28.78 -8.71 -62.67
C GLU A 842 -28.61 -10.19 -62.25
N PHE A 843 -28.95 -10.59 -61.01
CA PHE A 843 -29.14 -11.99 -60.54
C PHE A 843 -30.14 -12.07 -59.34
N ASP A 844 -30.63 -13.26 -58.97
CA ASP A 844 -31.97 -13.49 -58.38
C ASP A 844 -32.04 -14.62 -57.31
N CYS A 845 -32.94 -14.55 -56.28
CA CYS A 845 -33.37 -15.67 -55.38
C CYS A 845 -34.31 -15.32 -54.17
N GLY A 846 -35.58 -15.76 -54.16
CA GLY A 846 -36.23 -16.55 -53.08
C GLY A 846 -37.13 -15.88 -51.97
N PRO A 847 -38.30 -16.46 -51.56
CA PRO A 847 -39.34 -15.73 -50.80
C PRO A 847 -39.64 -16.12 -49.34
N ILE A 848 -39.78 -15.10 -48.46
CA ILE A 848 -40.80 -14.86 -47.38
C ILE A 848 -40.23 -13.87 -46.33
N CYS A 849 -40.88 -12.72 -46.11
CA CYS A 849 -40.84 -11.90 -44.87
C CYS A 849 -41.92 -10.78 -44.92
N PRO A 850 -42.58 -10.38 -43.80
CA PRO A 850 -43.56 -9.28 -43.75
C PRO A 850 -43.00 -7.97 -43.17
N ASN A 851 -43.62 -6.83 -43.51
CA ASN A 851 -43.10 -5.47 -43.28
C ASN A 851 -43.92 -4.63 -42.28
N GLU A 852 -43.26 -3.76 -41.54
CA GLU A 852 -43.83 -2.66 -40.70
C GLU A 852 -43.64 -1.28 -41.40
N PRO A 853 -44.47 -0.25 -41.11
CA PRO A 853 -44.46 1.05 -41.82
C PRO A 853 -43.73 2.21 -41.09
N MET A 854 -43.55 3.33 -41.81
CA MET A 854 -42.76 4.51 -41.39
C MET A 854 -43.60 5.70 -40.91
N ALA A 855 -42.95 6.65 -40.21
CA ALA A 855 -43.30 8.07 -40.22
C ALA A 855 -42.04 8.97 -40.13
N GLN A 856 -41.82 9.84 -41.13
CA GLN A 856 -40.85 10.97 -41.07
C GLN A 856 -41.24 12.09 -42.05
N MET A 857 -41.42 13.31 -41.51
CA MET A 857 -41.46 14.66 -42.12
C MET A 857 -41.19 15.65 -40.94
N ARG A 858 -40.66 16.88 -41.03
CA ARG A 858 -40.12 17.79 -42.07
C ARG A 858 -39.27 18.89 -41.31
N ASP A 859 -38.49 19.81 -41.86
CA ASP A 859 -38.07 20.23 -43.21
C ASP A 859 -36.66 20.89 -43.10
N ALA A 860 -36.00 21.30 -44.20
CA ALA A 860 -34.64 21.86 -44.19
C ALA A 860 -34.53 23.40 -44.30
N SER A 861 -33.44 23.95 -43.76
CA SER A 861 -32.65 25.01 -44.42
C SER A 861 -31.17 24.82 -44.02
N SER A 862 -30.17 24.96 -44.89
CA SER A 862 -30.06 25.93 -45.98
C SER A 862 -29.13 25.51 -47.13
N ASP A 863 -29.23 26.28 -48.21
CA ASP A 863 -28.32 26.44 -49.35
C ASP A 863 -28.57 25.64 -50.63
N SER A 864 -27.97 26.15 -51.72
CA SER A 864 -28.58 26.32 -53.03
C SER A 864 -28.10 25.34 -54.10
N ASP A 865 -29.03 24.67 -54.78
CA ASP A 865 -29.34 24.94 -56.20
C ASP A 865 -30.72 24.31 -56.56
N SER A 866 -31.13 24.43 -57.81
CA SER A 866 -32.53 24.59 -58.20
C SER A 866 -33.10 23.48 -59.10
N SER A 867 -34.42 23.33 -59.01
CA SER A 867 -35.34 22.53 -59.86
C SER A 867 -35.52 21.03 -59.54
N ASN A 868 -36.79 20.68 -59.30
CA ASN A 868 -37.40 19.35 -59.18
C ASN A 868 -36.97 18.44 -58.02
N ASN A 869 -37.69 18.55 -56.90
CA ASN A 869 -38.31 17.38 -56.27
C ASN A 869 -39.59 17.81 -55.54
N VAL A 870 -40.74 17.43 -56.12
CA VAL A 870 -42.07 17.63 -55.53
C VAL A 870 -42.36 16.42 -54.64
N ILE A 871 -42.83 16.65 -53.41
CA ILE A 871 -43.33 15.59 -52.52
C ILE A 871 -44.55 14.95 -53.18
N ASP A 872 -44.51 13.63 -53.43
CA ASP A 872 -45.62 12.94 -54.10
C ASP A 872 -46.80 12.78 -53.11
N SER A 873 -47.90 13.49 -53.41
CA SER A 873 -49.15 13.47 -52.64
C SER A 873 -49.81 12.08 -52.59
N THR A 874 -49.36 11.14 -53.41
CA THR A 874 -49.92 9.77 -53.49
C THR A 874 -49.43 8.87 -52.35
N GLU A 875 -48.25 9.12 -51.78
CA GLU A 875 -47.59 8.20 -50.84
C GLU A 875 -48.15 8.35 -49.40
N VAL A 876 -48.40 9.59 -48.95
CA VAL A 876 -49.01 9.84 -47.63
C VAL A 876 -50.48 9.43 -47.57
N ALA A 877 -51.22 9.52 -48.69
CA ALA A 877 -52.59 9.02 -48.79
C ALA A 877 -52.70 7.50 -48.53
N GLN A 878 -51.65 6.73 -48.84
CA GLN A 878 -51.61 5.29 -48.58
C GLN A 878 -51.40 4.98 -47.09
N ILE A 879 -50.57 5.76 -46.39
CA ILE A 879 -50.33 5.62 -44.94
C ILE A 879 -51.62 5.84 -44.15
N ILE A 880 -52.36 6.91 -44.46
CA ILE A 880 -53.65 7.22 -43.82
C ILE A 880 -54.69 6.11 -44.04
N THR A 881 -54.70 5.50 -45.23
CA THR A 881 -55.62 4.39 -45.56
C THR A 881 -55.18 3.07 -44.89
N ALA A 882 -53.90 2.91 -44.55
CA ALA A 882 -53.36 1.67 -44.00
C ALA A 882 -53.73 1.42 -42.53
N VAL A 883 -53.94 2.48 -41.72
CA VAL A 883 -54.20 2.38 -40.27
C VAL A 883 -55.39 1.46 -39.93
N ASP A 884 -56.46 1.50 -40.73
CA ASP A 884 -57.64 0.64 -40.53
C ASP A 884 -57.46 -0.81 -41.01
N SER A 885 -56.37 -1.12 -41.72
CA SER A 885 -56.10 -2.45 -42.30
C SER A 885 -55.06 -3.28 -41.53
N ILE A 886 -54.22 -2.64 -40.71
CA ILE A 886 -53.08 -3.27 -40.03
C ILE A 886 -53.50 -3.93 -38.69
N PHE A 887 -54.50 -3.39 -37.99
CA PHE A 887 -54.89 -3.86 -36.64
C PHE A 887 -56.35 -4.34 -36.52
N PRO A 888 -56.81 -5.34 -37.30
CA PRO A 888 -58.23 -5.74 -37.40
C PRO A 888 -58.87 -6.36 -36.13
N SER A 889 -58.22 -6.26 -34.96
CA SER A 889 -58.67 -6.90 -33.71
C SER A 889 -58.37 -6.11 -32.42
N ASN A 890 -58.03 -4.82 -32.49
CA ASN A 890 -57.84 -4.00 -31.28
C ASN A 890 -58.28 -2.53 -31.48
N ASP A 891 -59.59 -2.29 -31.42
CA ASP A 891 -60.22 -1.01 -31.71
C ASP A 891 -59.70 0.15 -30.82
N ALA A 892 -59.32 -0.13 -29.57
CA ALA A 892 -58.84 0.89 -28.64
C ALA A 892 -57.41 1.37 -28.96
N MET A 893 -56.59 0.51 -29.56
CA MET A 893 -55.23 0.88 -29.99
C MET A 893 -55.27 1.70 -31.27
N ILE A 894 -56.13 1.34 -32.24
CA ILE A 894 -56.38 2.17 -33.43
C ILE A 894 -56.91 3.55 -33.03
N TRP A 895 -57.81 3.60 -32.05
CA TRP A 895 -58.36 4.85 -31.52
C TRP A 895 -57.27 5.76 -30.96
N TYR A 896 -56.43 5.22 -30.07
CA TYR A 896 -55.35 5.98 -29.43
C TYR A 896 -54.32 6.53 -30.43
N GLU A 897 -53.86 5.72 -31.38
CA GLU A 897 -52.90 6.17 -32.40
C GLU A 897 -53.48 7.25 -33.32
N LYS A 898 -54.76 7.12 -33.71
CA LYS A 898 -55.46 8.15 -34.50
C LYS A 898 -55.68 9.44 -33.72
N GLN A 899 -56.00 9.35 -32.42
CA GLN A 899 -56.14 10.51 -31.53
C GLN A 899 -54.81 11.23 -31.38
N ASN A 900 -53.74 10.51 -31.02
CA ASN A 900 -52.41 11.08 -30.81
C ASN A 900 -51.84 11.73 -32.08
N LEU A 901 -52.01 11.10 -33.26
CA LEU A 901 -51.58 11.68 -34.54
C LEU A 901 -52.34 12.98 -34.87
N TYR A 902 -53.65 13.01 -34.63
CA TYR A 902 -54.47 14.20 -34.81
C TYR A 902 -54.09 15.33 -33.84
N GLU A 903 -53.97 15.04 -32.54
CA GLU A 903 -53.57 16.01 -31.50
C GLU A 903 -52.17 16.57 -31.73
N THR A 904 -51.26 15.79 -32.29
CA THR A 904 -49.88 16.21 -32.63
C THR A 904 -49.82 17.12 -33.87
N THR A 905 -50.77 17.00 -34.80
CA THR A 905 -50.69 17.67 -36.12
C THR A 905 -51.71 18.79 -36.33
N ILE A 906 -52.82 18.81 -35.59
CA ILE A 906 -53.85 19.83 -35.77
C ILE A 906 -53.33 21.23 -35.41
N GLY A 907 -53.42 22.14 -36.38
CA GLY A 907 -52.99 23.53 -36.21
C GLY A 907 -51.53 23.82 -36.58
N ASP A 908 -50.73 22.81 -36.93
CA ASP A 908 -49.47 23.05 -37.66
C ASP A 908 -49.78 23.35 -39.13
N THR A 909 -50.17 24.60 -39.38
CA THR A 909 -50.49 25.13 -40.71
C THR A 909 -49.37 24.92 -41.75
N ILE A 910 -48.10 24.80 -41.33
CA ILE A 910 -46.96 24.58 -42.24
C ILE A 910 -46.87 23.11 -42.65
N LEU A 911 -47.25 22.19 -41.76
CA LEU A 911 -47.33 20.76 -42.03
C LEU A 911 -48.56 20.42 -42.87
N GLU A 912 -49.72 21.01 -42.54
CA GLU A 912 -51.00 20.84 -43.25
C GLU A 912 -50.94 21.37 -44.70
N ASP A 913 -50.49 22.62 -44.93
CA ASP A 913 -50.43 23.22 -46.28
C ASP A 913 -49.47 22.48 -47.24
N THR A 914 -48.48 21.75 -46.71
CA THR A 914 -47.48 21.04 -47.52
C THR A 914 -47.86 19.59 -47.81
N ILE A 915 -48.88 19.04 -47.11
CA ILE A 915 -49.25 17.62 -47.18
C ILE A 915 -50.78 17.52 -47.32
N PRO A 916 -51.34 17.60 -48.56
CA PRO A 916 -52.78 17.67 -48.77
C PRO A 916 -53.57 16.49 -48.18
N SER A 917 -52.95 15.32 -48.05
CA SER A 917 -53.58 14.15 -47.41
C SER A 917 -53.58 14.24 -45.88
N LEU A 918 -52.60 14.90 -45.25
CA LEU A 918 -52.64 15.15 -43.80
C LEU A 918 -53.75 16.14 -43.46
N GLN A 919 -53.93 17.17 -44.30
CA GLN A 919 -55.09 18.06 -44.21
C GLN A 919 -56.41 17.27 -44.33
N ILE A 920 -56.53 16.37 -45.32
CA ILE A 920 -57.70 15.48 -45.45
C ILE A 920 -57.88 14.57 -44.21
N PHE A 921 -56.80 14.05 -43.62
CA PHE A 921 -56.87 13.27 -42.38
C PHE A 921 -57.37 14.13 -41.21
N ASN A 922 -56.81 15.33 -41.01
CA ASN A 922 -57.24 16.24 -39.95
C ASN A 922 -58.70 16.67 -40.14
N ASP A 923 -59.13 17.04 -41.35
CA ASP A 923 -60.54 17.32 -41.68
C ASP A 923 -61.46 16.12 -41.36
N THR A 924 -60.98 14.90 -41.63
CA THR A 924 -61.73 13.64 -41.42
C THR A 924 -61.78 13.22 -39.94
N ILE A 925 -60.73 13.51 -39.15
CA ILE A 925 -60.72 13.24 -37.71
C ILE A 925 -61.49 14.32 -36.94
N GLN A 926 -61.31 15.60 -37.28
CA GLN A 926 -61.97 16.75 -36.66
C GLN A 926 -63.50 16.65 -36.68
N SER A 927 -64.05 16.01 -37.72
CA SER A 927 -65.49 15.82 -37.92
C SER A 927 -66.04 14.47 -37.40
N ASN A 928 -65.20 13.63 -36.78
CA ASN A 928 -65.61 12.35 -36.19
C ASN A 928 -65.37 12.30 -34.67
N ASN A 929 -65.87 11.25 -34.01
CA ASN A 929 -65.85 11.14 -32.55
C ASN A 929 -64.45 11.37 -31.94
N ILE A 930 -63.35 10.93 -32.57
CA ILE A 930 -61.98 11.16 -32.06
C ILE A 930 -61.66 12.66 -31.98
N GLY A 931 -61.90 13.41 -33.07
CA GLY A 931 -61.64 14.84 -33.09
C GLY A 931 -62.64 15.65 -32.25
N LEU A 932 -63.86 15.14 -32.04
CA LEU A 932 -64.85 15.74 -31.15
C LEU A 932 -64.49 15.53 -29.66
N PHE A 933 -64.05 14.33 -29.26
CA PHE A 933 -63.53 14.10 -27.89
C PHE A 933 -62.28 14.93 -27.62
N SER A 934 -61.32 14.96 -28.56
CA SER A 934 -60.16 15.83 -28.43
C SER A 934 -60.51 17.33 -28.32
N GLN A 935 -61.59 17.79 -28.96
CA GLN A 935 -62.13 19.15 -28.75
C GLN A 935 -62.75 19.33 -27.35
N VAL A 936 -63.41 18.31 -26.81
CA VAL A 936 -63.93 18.30 -25.43
C VAL A 936 -62.78 18.34 -24.41
N ASP A 937 -61.75 17.52 -24.59
CA ASP A 937 -60.53 17.51 -23.76
C ASP A 937 -59.82 18.87 -23.77
N ASN A 938 -59.64 19.47 -24.95
CA ASN A 938 -59.07 20.81 -25.08
C ASN A 938 -59.93 21.89 -24.40
N LEU A 939 -61.27 21.78 -24.47
CA LEU A 939 -62.17 22.69 -23.75
C LEU A 939 -62.07 22.49 -22.24
N ILE A 940 -62.05 21.24 -21.75
CA ILE A 940 -61.84 20.87 -20.34
C ILE A 940 -60.49 21.40 -19.84
N GLY A 941 -59.41 21.27 -20.61
CA GLY A 941 -58.10 21.84 -20.28
C GLY A 941 -58.08 23.38 -20.28
N SER A 942 -58.81 24.02 -21.22
CA SER A 942 -58.90 25.48 -21.33
C SER A 942 -59.69 26.16 -20.20
N VAL A 943 -60.54 25.41 -19.48
CA VAL A 943 -61.24 25.88 -18.26
C VAL A 943 -60.24 26.26 -17.15
N ILE A 944 -58.96 25.88 -17.27
CA ILE A 944 -57.96 26.00 -16.20
C ILE A 944 -56.83 26.99 -16.52
N GLN A 945 -56.98 27.88 -17.52
CA GLN A 945 -55.91 28.80 -17.97
C GLN A 945 -56.26 30.31 -18.05
N PHE A 946 -57.12 30.85 -17.17
CA PHE A 946 -57.33 32.31 -17.09
C PHE A 946 -57.08 32.92 -15.71
N LYS A 947 -56.21 33.95 -15.70
CA LYS A 947 -56.11 34.94 -14.63
C LYS A 947 -57.00 36.14 -14.99
N GLU A 948 -57.72 36.62 -13.96
CA GLU A 948 -58.45 37.89 -13.87
C GLU A 948 -59.87 38.01 -14.49
N ILE A 949 -60.83 38.10 -13.55
CA ILE A 949 -61.98 39.04 -13.48
C ILE A 949 -63.37 38.64 -14.02
N ASP A 950 -63.55 37.68 -14.94
CA ASP A 950 -64.90 37.13 -15.26
C ASP A 950 -64.96 35.59 -15.13
N TRP A 951 -64.95 35.12 -13.88
CA TRP A 951 -64.73 33.71 -13.54
C TRP A 951 -65.92 32.75 -13.79
N ALA A 952 -67.16 33.23 -13.68
CA ALA A 952 -68.35 32.37 -13.83
C ALA A 952 -68.75 32.17 -15.29
N ASP A 953 -68.93 33.27 -16.03
CA ASP A 953 -69.49 33.26 -17.38
C ASP A 953 -68.59 32.54 -18.40
N SER A 954 -67.25 32.65 -18.28
CA SER A 954 -66.32 31.95 -19.18
C SER A 954 -66.29 30.43 -18.92
N MET A 955 -66.37 30.03 -17.65
CA MET A 955 -66.35 28.64 -17.20
C MET A 955 -67.64 27.92 -17.58
N ASP A 956 -68.81 28.54 -17.35
CA ASP A 956 -70.08 28.03 -17.87
C ASP A 956 -70.13 28.04 -19.41
N ASN A 957 -69.53 29.03 -20.09
CA ASN A 957 -69.49 29.05 -21.56
C ASN A 957 -68.67 27.88 -22.13
N ASN A 958 -67.47 27.60 -21.61
CA ASN A 958 -66.66 26.48 -22.09
C ASN A 958 -67.23 25.12 -21.67
N LYS A 959 -67.81 25.01 -20.47
CA LYS A 959 -68.60 23.84 -20.05
C LYS A 959 -69.78 23.59 -20.98
N ASN A 960 -70.57 24.62 -21.31
CA ASN A 960 -71.72 24.49 -22.20
C ASN A 960 -71.30 24.16 -23.64
N LYS A 961 -70.15 24.66 -24.13
CA LYS A 961 -69.57 24.21 -25.42
C LYS A 961 -69.17 22.75 -25.38
N ALA A 962 -68.43 22.31 -24.36
CA ALA A 962 -68.02 20.92 -24.22
C ALA A 962 -69.25 19.98 -24.11
N LEU A 963 -70.27 20.38 -23.34
CA LEU A 963 -71.53 19.65 -23.23
C LEU A 963 -72.32 19.63 -24.56
N ASN A 964 -72.30 20.71 -25.34
CA ASN A 964 -72.91 20.72 -26.68
C ASN A 964 -72.20 19.73 -27.63
N ILE A 965 -70.85 19.73 -27.65
CA ILE A 965 -70.06 18.79 -28.46
C ILE A 965 -70.31 17.34 -27.99
N LEU A 966 -70.30 17.07 -26.68
CA LEU A 966 -70.66 15.75 -26.14
C LEU A 966 -72.07 15.33 -26.58
N ASN A 967 -73.06 16.23 -26.57
CA ASN A 967 -74.41 15.93 -27.07
C ASN A 967 -74.45 15.60 -28.58
N GLU A 968 -73.54 16.15 -29.38
CA GLU A 968 -73.40 15.86 -30.82
C GLU A 968 -72.69 14.52 -31.10
N ILE A 969 -71.87 14.01 -30.16
CA ILE A 969 -71.20 12.70 -30.29
C ILE A 969 -72.23 11.54 -30.21
N ILE A 970 -72.33 10.78 -31.30
CA ILE A 970 -73.08 9.52 -31.37
C ILE A 970 -72.10 8.36 -31.25
N THR A 971 -72.06 7.73 -30.08
CA THR A 971 -71.10 6.68 -29.74
C THR A 971 -71.44 5.35 -30.41
N GLN A 972 -70.46 4.69 -31.03
CA GLN A 972 -70.59 3.40 -31.69
C GLN A 972 -69.76 2.28 -31.03
N ARG A 973 -68.75 2.64 -30.24
CA ARG A 973 -67.83 1.71 -29.55
C ARG A 973 -67.94 1.87 -28.03
N GLN A 974 -67.56 0.82 -27.27
CA GLN A 974 -67.62 0.86 -25.81
C GLN A 974 -66.74 1.96 -25.20
N LEU A 975 -65.53 2.13 -25.73
CA LEU A 975 -64.61 3.20 -25.31
C LEU A 975 -65.19 4.60 -25.51
N GLU A 976 -65.86 4.86 -26.65
CA GLU A 976 -66.54 6.13 -26.92
C GLU A 976 -67.70 6.38 -25.93
N SER A 977 -68.46 5.33 -25.63
CA SER A 977 -69.54 5.38 -24.64
C SER A 977 -69.01 5.66 -23.23
N ASN A 978 -67.85 5.10 -22.87
CA ASN A 978 -67.21 5.33 -21.59
C ASN A 978 -66.69 6.76 -21.48
N GLU A 979 -65.98 7.25 -22.51
CA GLU A 979 -65.40 8.59 -22.59
C GLU A 979 -66.48 9.65 -22.44
N LYS A 980 -67.55 9.58 -23.26
CA LYS A 980 -68.71 10.46 -23.14
C LYS A 980 -69.37 10.42 -21.76
N THR A 981 -69.56 9.24 -21.18
CA THR A 981 -70.19 9.10 -19.85
C THR A 981 -69.32 9.74 -18.76
N ILE A 982 -67.99 9.53 -18.80
CA ILE A 982 -67.08 10.07 -17.81
C ILE A 982 -66.94 11.59 -17.95
N ASP A 983 -66.87 12.13 -19.16
CA ASP A 983 -66.79 13.58 -19.40
C ASP A 983 -68.09 14.30 -19.03
N GLU A 984 -69.25 13.72 -19.34
CA GLU A 984 -70.55 14.25 -18.89
C GLU A 984 -70.62 14.34 -17.36
N ILE A 985 -70.14 13.32 -16.64
CA ILE A 985 -70.12 13.31 -15.18
C ILE A 985 -69.07 14.30 -14.65
N TYR A 986 -67.89 14.39 -15.27
CA TYR A 986 -66.83 15.33 -14.91
C TYR A 986 -67.32 16.78 -15.05
N LEU A 987 -67.93 17.12 -16.18
CA LEU A 987 -68.51 18.45 -16.46
C LEU A 987 -69.70 18.80 -15.55
N ALA A 988 -70.47 17.79 -15.13
CA ALA A 988 -71.57 17.95 -14.20
C ALA A 988 -71.14 18.11 -12.73
N THR A 989 -69.92 17.70 -12.36
CA THR A 989 -69.45 17.66 -10.96
C THR A 989 -68.11 18.36 -10.77
N ILE A 990 -67.00 17.69 -11.10
CA ILE A 990 -65.63 18.12 -10.84
C ILE A 990 -65.32 19.47 -11.51
N ALA A 991 -65.75 19.65 -12.76
CA ALA A 991 -65.54 20.89 -13.52
C ALA A 991 -66.33 22.09 -12.97
N ILE A 992 -67.21 21.90 -11.98
CA ILE A 992 -67.88 22.97 -11.22
C ILE A 992 -67.56 22.92 -9.72
N GLY A 993 -66.48 22.24 -9.34
CA GLY A 993 -65.99 22.17 -7.97
C GLY A 993 -66.78 21.24 -7.03
N LEU A 994 -67.70 20.42 -7.55
CA LEU A 994 -68.42 19.42 -6.76
C LEU A 994 -67.63 18.11 -6.72
N ASP A 995 -67.46 17.57 -5.52
CA ASP A 995 -66.80 16.28 -5.25
C ASP A 995 -67.75 15.19 -4.75
N THR A 996 -69.06 15.45 -4.84
CA THR A 996 -70.13 14.52 -4.51
C THR A 996 -70.87 14.12 -5.77
N PHE A 997 -71.08 12.81 -5.92
CA PHE A 997 -71.73 12.20 -7.08
C PHE A 997 -73.05 11.56 -6.64
N THR A 998 -74.05 11.56 -7.52
CA THR A 998 -75.31 10.83 -7.28
C THR A 998 -75.08 9.31 -7.28
N GLU A 999 -75.99 8.53 -6.71
CA GLU A 999 -75.90 7.05 -6.71
C GLU A 999 -75.79 6.46 -8.13
N ALA A 1000 -76.44 7.09 -9.13
CA ALA A 1000 -76.31 6.72 -10.53
C ALA A 1000 -74.89 6.97 -11.06
N GLN A 1001 -74.41 8.21 -10.96
CA GLN A 1001 -73.04 8.57 -11.38
C GLN A 1001 -71.98 7.73 -10.68
N THR A 1002 -72.16 7.43 -9.39
CA THR A 1002 -71.27 6.56 -8.60
C THR A 1002 -71.15 5.16 -9.20
N ARG A 1003 -72.28 4.57 -9.59
CA ARG A 1003 -72.33 3.25 -10.24
C ARG A 1003 -71.68 3.31 -11.61
N ASP A 1004 -71.98 4.31 -12.41
CA ASP A 1004 -71.53 4.42 -13.79
C ASP A 1004 -70.00 4.67 -13.85
N ILE A 1005 -69.46 5.53 -12.98
CA ILE A 1005 -68.02 5.68 -12.74
C ILE A 1005 -67.39 4.32 -12.31
N LEU A 1006 -67.98 3.62 -11.35
CA LEU A 1006 -67.43 2.35 -10.85
C LEU A 1006 -67.45 1.24 -11.90
N GLU A 1007 -68.48 1.20 -12.74
CA GLU A 1007 -68.60 0.24 -13.85
C GLU A 1007 -67.47 0.46 -14.85
N ILE A 1008 -67.17 1.71 -15.22
CA ILE A 1008 -66.09 2.07 -16.15
C ILE A 1008 -64.71 1.87 -15.51
N ALA A 1009 -64.52 2.28 -14.24
CA ALA A 1009 -63.25 2.14 -13.53
C ALA A 1009 -62.78 0.67 -13.38
N ASN A 1010 -63.73 -0.28 -13.31
CA ASN A 1010 -63.46 -1.72 -13.25
C ASN A 1010 -63.18 -2.37 -14.62
N GLN A 1011 -63.33 -1.65 -15.75
CA GLN A 1011 -63.00 -2.21 -17.07
C GLN A 1011 -61.47 -2.34 -17.24
N CYS A 1012 -61.08 -3.22 -18.16
CA CYS A 1012 -59.71 -3.27 -18.66
C CYS A 1012 -59.46 -2.04 -19.57
N PRO A 1013 -58.39 -1.24 -19.36
CA PRO A 1013 -58.10 -0.06 -20.19
C PRO A 1013 -57.99 -0.36 -21.70
N PHE A 1014 -57.46 -1.53 -22.07
CA PHE A 1014 -57.38 -1.97 -23.48
C PHE A 1014 -58.75 -2.24 -24.15
N ILE A 1015 -59.85 -2.23 -23.39
CA ILE A 1015 -61.22 -2.41 -23.89
C ILE A 1015 -62.05 -1.15 -23.64
N GLY A 1016 -61.87 -0.53 -22.46
CA GLY A 1016 -62.65 0.61 -22.01
C GLY A 1016 -62.11 1.99 -22.39
N GLY A 1017 -60.90 2.09 -22.96
CA GLY A 1017 -60.29 3.36 -23.39
C GLY A 1017 -59.74 4.23 -22.24
N ASN A 1018 -59.29 5.44 -22.59
CA ASN A 1018 -58.67 6.40 -21.67
C ASN A 1018 -59.58 6.76 -20.49
N ALA A 1019 -60.89 6.81 -20.75
CA ALA A 1019 -61.96 6.99 -19.77
C ALA A 1019 -61.84 6.12 -18.51
N VAL A 1020 -61.26 4.92 -18.61
CA VAL A 1020 -61.03 4.02 -17.46
C VAL A 1020 -60.10 4.66 -16.41
N TYR A 1021 -59.06 5.39 -16.84
CA TYR A 1021 -58.13 6.04 -15.92
C TYR A 1021 -58.77 7.24 -15.22
N LEU A 1022 -59.51 8.07 -15.96
CA LEU A 1022 -60.23 9.21 -15.38
C LEU A 1022 -61.36 8.73 -14.45
N ALA A 1023 -62.11 7.69 -14.82
CA ALA A 1023 -63.11 7.04 -13.97
C ALA A 1023 -62.51 6.57 -12.64
N ARG A 1024 -61.31 5.99 -12.66
CA ARG A 1024 -60.61 5.57 -11.44
C ARG A 1024 -60.29 6.76 -10.54
N GLY A 1025 -59.70 7.83 -11.07
CA GLY A 1025 -59.42 9.06 -10.30
C GLY A 1025 -60.69 9.72 -9.76
N MET A 1026 -61.79 9.73 -10.52
CA MET A 1026 -63.09 10.20 -10.05
C MET A 1026 -63.65 9.32 -8.92
N TYR A 1027 -63.52 8.00 -9.02
CA TYR A 1027 -63.94 7.07 -7.97
C TYR A 1027 -63.08 7.19 -6.70
N GLU A 1028 -61.79 7.49 -6.82
CA GLU A 1028 -60.89 7.72 -5.67
C GLU A 1028 -61.34 8.89 -4.80
N LEU A 1029 -61.98 9.91 -5.38
CA LEU A 1029 -62.58 11.02 -4.61
C LEU A 1029 -63.72 10.57 -3.69
N MET A 1030 -64.33 9.41 -3.98
CA MET A 1030 -65.42 8.80 -3.23
C MET A 1030 -64.94 7.71 -2.26
N ASN A 1031 -63.92 6.94 -2.67
CA ASN A 1031 -63.49 5.73 -1.98
C ASN A 1031 -61.97 5.53 -2.11
N ASP A 1032 -61.25 6.01 -1.10
CA ASP A 1032 -59.79 5.89 -0.95
C ASP A 1032 -59.30 4.47 -0.61
N SER A 1033 -60.12 3.43 -0.79
CA SER A 1033 -59.81 2.04 -0.42
C SER A 1033 -59.80 1.05 -1.60
N MET A 1034 -60.12 1.47 -2.83
CA MET A 1034 -59.99 0.61 -4.03
C MET A 1034 -58.59 0.64 -4.64
N ILE A 1035 -58.07 -0.51 -5.07
CA ILE A 1035 -56.81 -0.63 -5.83
C ILE A 1035 -57.12 -1.42 -7.11
N TYR A 1036 -56.73 -0.87 -8.25
CA TYR A 1036 -56.95 -1.48 -9.57
C TYR A 1036 -55.67 -2.17 -10.06
N ASN A 1037 -55.80 -3.38 -10.61
CA ASN A 1037 -54.66 -4.18 -11.10
C ASN A 1037 -54.90 -4.62 -12.54
N ASP A 1038 -54.50 -3.82 -13.52
CA ASP A 1038 -54.74 -4.09 -14.95
C ASP A 1038 -54.15 -5.43 -15.42
N ASN A 1039 -53.01 -5.89 -14.86
CA ASN A 1039 -52.49 -7.22 -15.14
C ASN A 1039 -53.44 -8.37 -14.75
N GLN A 1040 -54.41 -8.14 -13.85
CA GLN A 1040 -55.44 -9.12 -13.47
C GLN A 1040 -56.79 -8.80 -14.15
N THR A 1041 -57.19 -7.52 -14.18
CA THR A 1041 -58.42 -7.04 -14.82
C THR A 1041 -58.45 -7.33 -16.32
N CYS A 1042 -57.32 -7.23 -17.01
CA CYS A 1042 -57.22 -7.53 -18.44
C CYS A 1042 -56.97 -9.02 -18.78
N ASN A 1043 -56.90 -9.91 -17.78
CA ASN A 1043 -56.60 -11.34 -17.98
C ASN A 1043 -57.70 -12.31 -17.49
N SER A 1044 -58.76 -11.85 -16.81
CA SER A 1044 -59.82 -12.77 -16.33
C SER A 1044 -61.20 -12.11 -16.16
N ILE A 1045 -62.27 -12.86 -16.51
CA ILE A 1045 -63.67 -12.40 -16.45
C ILE A 1045 -64.26 -12.55 -15.03
N GLN A 1046 -63.52 -12.20 -13.96
CA GLN A 1046 -64.07 -12.17 -12.61
C GLN A 1046 -63.55 -11.00 -11.77
N GLN A 1047 -64.49 -10.28 -11.16
CA GLN A 1047 -64.25 -9.21 -10.20
C GLN A 1047 -63.48 -9.76 -8.98
N ILE A 1048 -62.26 -9.28 -8.74
CA ILE A 1048 -61.49 -9.61 -7.54
C ILE A 1048 -61.78 -8.59 -6.44
N LYS A 1049 -62.09 -9.09 -5.24
CA LYS A 1049 -62.36 -8.26 -4.06
C LYS A 1049 -61.08 -7.59 -3.54
N ASN A 1050 -61.13 -6.27 -3.49
CA ASN A 1050 -60.56 -5.35 -2.50
C ASN A 1050 -59.38 -5.88 -1.66
N ALA A 1051 -58.16 -5.47 -2.02
CA ALA A 1051 -57.06 -5.43 -1.07
C ALA A 1051 -57.16 -4.14 -0.24
N SER A 1052 -57.48 -4.26 1.06
CA SER A 1052 -57.46 -3.14 1.99
C SER A 1052 -56.04 -2.60 2.14
N ILE A 1053 -55.86 -1.27 2.07
CA ILE A 1053 -54.61 -0.64 2.53
C ILE A 1053 -54.52 -0.85 4.04
N ASP A 1054 -53.48 -1.54 4.52
CA ASP A 1054 -53.23 -1.74 5.94
C ASP A 1054 -52.67 -0.44 6.55
N LYS A 1055 -53.58 0.46 6.93
CA LYS A 1055 -53.29 1.80 7.51
C LYS A 1055 -52.66 1.74 8.92
N THR A 1056 -52.15 0.60 9.38
CA THR A 1056 -51.69 0.40 10.77
C THR A 1056 -50.23 0.76 11.04
N GLU A 1057 -49.35 0.78 10.03
CA GLU A 1057 -47.90 1.08 10.21
C GLU A 1057 -47.50 2.54 9.90
N VAL A 1058 -48.35 3.33 9.22
CA VAL A 1058 -48.03 4.68 8.74
C VAL A 1058 -49.10 5.68 9.16
N SER A 1059 -48.68 6.85 9.67
CA SER A 1059 -49.58 7.96 9.97
C SER A 1059 -49.09 9.23 9.26
N MET A 1060 -49.95 9.83 8.44
CA MET A 1060 -49.69 11.11 7.80
C MET A 1060 -50.93 12.00 7.79
N ASN A 1061 -50.74 13.29 8.09
CA ASN A 1061 -51.76 14.32 8.15
C ASN A 1061 -51.41 15.47 7.21
N VAL A 1062 -52.43 15.99 6.50
CA VAL A 1062 -52.29 17.07 5.52
C VAL A 1062 -53.18 18.24 5.91
N TYR A 1063 -52.62 19.44 6.07
CA TYR A 1063 -53.39 20.64 6.42
C TYR A 1063 -52.71 21.97 6.01
N PRO A 1064 -53.47 23.01 5.65
CA PRO A 1064 -54.91 22.98 5.39
C PRO A 1064 -55.20 22.16 4.11
N ASN A 1065 -56.36 21.52 4.08
CA ASN A 1065 -56.88 20.82 2.91
C ASN A 1065 -58.41 20.99 2.93
N PRO A 1066 -59.01 21.80 2.04
CA PRO A 1066 -58.40 22.46 0.88
C PRO A 1066 -57.26 23.46 1.17
N SER A 1067 -56.42 23.69 0.16
CA SER A 1067 -55.26 24.59 0.17
C SER A 1067 -55.26 25.55 -1.04
N ASP A 1068 -54.57 26.69 -0.95
CA ASP A 1068 -54.42 27.70 -2.04
C ASP A 1068 -53.04 27.63 -2.71
N LYS A 1069 -51.99 27.82 -1.91
CA LYS A 1069 -50.58 27.91 -2.37
C LYS A 1069 -49.67 26.87 -1.74
N MET A 1070 -50.02 26.35 -0.57
CA MET A 1070 -49.13 25.49 0.21
C MET A 1070 -49.89 24.65 1.23
N PHE A 1071 -49.42 23.44 1.50
CA PHE A 1071 -49.91 22.62 2.60
C PHE A 1071 -48.75 22.07 3.43
N PHE A 1072 -49.08 21.68 4.67
CA PHE A 1072 -48.16 20.96 5.54
C PHE A 1072 -48.47 19.47 5.53
N LEU A 1073 -47.42 18.66 5.41
CA LEU A 1073 -47.44 17.22 5.57
C LEU A 1073 -46.71 16.87 6.88
N ASP A 1074 -47.47 16.45 7.90
CA ASP A 1074 -46.93 15.86 9.12
C ASP A 1074 -46.96 14.33 8.98
N TYR A 1075 -45.81 13.65 9.14
CA TYR A 1075 -45.68 12.21 8.92
C TYR A 1075 -44.93 11.47 10.03
N SER A 1076 -45.27 10.18 10.16
CA SER A 1076 -44.70 9.18 11.07
C SER A 1076 -44.54 7.86 10.31
N LEU A 1077 -43.29 7.41 10.15
CA LEU A 1077 -42.87 6.29 9.31
C LEU A 1077 -41.97 5.29 10.09
N PRO A 1078 -42.04 3.98 9.76
CA PRO A 1078 -41.10 2.96 10.23
C PRO A 1078 -39.63 3.24 9.89
N LEU A 1079 -38.72 2.59 10.63
CA LEU A 1079 -37.27 2.87 10.65
C LEU A 1079 -36.46 2.08 9.60
N ASP A 1080 -37.12 1.17 8.88
CA ASP A 1080 -36.52 0.05 8.16
C ASP A 1080 -36.86 0.00 6.65
N LYS A 1081 -37.60 0.99 6.14
CA LYS A 1081 -38.12 1.02 4.76
C LYS A 1081 -37.93 2.40 4.13
N GLU A 1082 -37.63 2.43 2.82
CA GLU A 1082 -37.64 3.66 2.02
C GLU A 1082 -39.04 3.89 1.45
N TYR A 1083 -39.52 5.13 1.51
CA TYR A 1083 -40.86 5.52 1.04
C TYR A 1083 -40.76 6.68 0.05
N GLN A 1084 -41.54 6.63 -1.03
CA GLN A 1084 -41.71 7.71 -2.01
C GLN A 1084 -43.03 8.44 -1.77
N PHE A 1085 -43.03 9.78 -1.82
CA PHE A 1085 -44.24 10.60 -1.73
C PHE A 1085 -44.44 11.42 -3.01
N TYR A 1086 -45.59 11.27 -3.65
CA TYR A 1086 -45.89 11.98 -4.89
C TYR A 1086 -47.37 12.38 -5.00
N ILE A 1087 -47.64 13.34 -5.86
CA ILE A 1087 -48.97 13.87 -6.17
C ILE A 1087 -49.29 13.54 -7.63
N THR A 1088 -50.50 13.07 -7.90
CA THR A 1088 -51.04 12.86 -9.25
C THR A 1088 -52.25 13.75 -9.53
N ASN A 1089 -52.51 13.99 -10.82
CA ASN A 1089 -53.82 14.44 -11.28
C ASN A 1089 -54.85 13.28 -11.24
N LEU A 1090 -56.10 13.55 -11.64
CA LEU A 1090 -57.18 12.56 -11.73
C LEU A 1090 -57.00 11.50 -12.83
N SER A 1091 -56.03 11.64 -13.74
CA SER A 1091 -55.67 10.61 -14.71
C SER A 1091 -54.53 9.71 -14.23
N GLY A 1092 -54.08 9.85 -12.97
CA GLY A 1092 -52.97 9.09 -12.39
C GLY A 1092 -51.57 9.55 -12.81
N LYS A 1093 -51.43 10.61 -13.61
CA LYS A 1093 -50.14 11.18 -14.01
C LYS A 1093 -49.48 11.87 -12.82
N ILE A 1094 -48.25 11.47 -12.48
CA ILE A 1094 -47.43 12.16 -11.47
C ILE A 1094 -47.15 13.58 -11.97
N ILE A 1095 -47.52 14.56 -11.15
CA ILE A 1095 -47.31 16.00 -11.42
C ILE A 1095 -46.30 16.63 -10.46
N MET A 1096 -46.01 15.98 -9.34
CA MET A 1096 -45.05 16.42 -8.34
C MET A 1096 -44.55 15.21 -7.55
N ASP A 1097 -43.24 15.10 -7.38
CA ASP A 1097 -42.56 14.06 -6.60
C ASP A 1097 -41.71 14.74 -5.51
N ILE A 1098 -41.70 14.22 -4.29
CA ILE A 1098 -41.24 14.95 -3.10
C ILE A 1098 -40.50 14.03 -2.14
N ASP A 1099 -39.21 14.32 -1.95
CA ASP A 1099 -38.39 13.62 -0.95
C ASP A 1099 -38.86 13.91 0.48
N ILE A 1100 -39.19 12.83 1.20
CA ILE A 1100 -39.39 12.84 2.66
C ILE A 1100 -38.24 12.10 3.35
N TYR A 1101 -37.77 12.64 4.47
CA TYR A 1101 -36.56 12.14 5.16
C TYR A 1101 -36.83 11.94 6.65
N GLY A 1102 -36.39 10.81 7.20
CA GLY A 1102 -36.50 10.46 8.63
C GLY A 1102 -37.85 9.85 9.04
N THR A 1103 -37.92 9.34 10.27
CA THR A 1103 -39.11 8.63 10.80
C THR A 1103 -40.24 9.52 11.26
N TYR A 1104 -39.95 10.76 11.68
CA TYR A 1104 -40.95 11.74 12.06
C TYR A 1104 -40.56 13.08 11.45
N GLY A 1105 -41.51 13.75 10.80
CA GLY A 1105 -41.21 15.01 10.14
C GLY A 1105 -42.44 15.85 9.85
N LYS A 1106 -42.18 17.15 9.70
CA LYS A 1106 -43.09 18.11 9.10
C LYS A 1106 -42.43 18.62 7.81
N ARG A 1107 -43.18 18.66 6.72
CA ARG A 1107 -42.79 19.26 5.45
C ARG A 1107 -43.79 20.33 5.05
N GLU A 1108 -43.28 21.37 4.43
CA GLU A 1108 -44.06 22.42 3.77
C GLU A 1108 -43.95 22.18 2.28
N ILE A 1109 -45.09 22.08 1.59
CA ILE A 1109 -45.17 21.73 0.18
C ILE A 1109 -45.86 22.88 -0.55
N ASP A 1110 -45.13 23.54 -1.44
CA ASP A 1110 -45.61 24.59 -2.32
C ASP A 1110 -46.34 23.96 -3.53
N ILE A 1111 -47.58 24.37 -3.74
CA ILE A 1111 -48.47 23.93 -4.82
C ILE A 1111 -48.93 25.12 -5.68
N SER A 1112 -48.30 26.29 -5.56
CA SER A 1112 -48.63 27.51 -6.30
C SER A 1112 -48.52 27.36 -7.82
N SER A 1113 -47.68 26.43 -8.30
CA SER A 1113 -47.54 26.04 -9.71
C SER A 1113 -48.63 25.08 -10.21
N LEU A 1114 -49.28 24.34 -9.32
CA LEU A 1114 -50.42 23.47 -9.66
C LEU A 1114 -51.68 24.32 -9.86
N LEU A 1115 -52.64 23.81 -10.61
CA LEU A 1115 -53.87 24.53 -10.92
C LEU A 1115 -54.98 24.25 -9.87
N PRO A 1116 -56.00 25.10 -9.70
CA PRO A 1116 -57.16 24.78 -8.86
C PRO A 1116 -57.83 23.49 -9.33
N GLY A 1117 -58.23 22.62 -8.41
CA GLY A 1117 -58.78 21.31 -8.74
C GLY A 1117 -58.50 20.22 -7.71
N PHE A 1118 -58.78 18.97 -8.10
CA PHE A 1118 -58.63 17.80 -7.25
C PHE A 1118 -57.45 16.93 -7.70
N TYR A 1119 -56.72 16.42 -6.71
CA TYR A 1119 -55.50 15.64 -6.89
C TYR A 1119 -55.45 14.49 -5.87
N THR A 1120 -54.67 13.45 -6.16
CA THR A 1120 -54.41 12.35 -5.23
C THR A 1120 -52.95 12.38 -4.78
N MET A 1121 -52.71 12.33 -3.47
CA MET A 1121 -51.36 12.18 -2.89
C MET A 1121 -51.15 10.73 -2.48
N TYR A 1122 -49.96 10.20 -2.74
CA TYR A 1122 -49.57 8.83 -2.45
C TYR A 1122 -48.31 8.78 -1.59
N LEU A 1123 -48.24 7.74 -0.77
CA LEU A 1123 -47.00 7.23 -0.19
C LEU A 1123 -46.85 5.77 -0.59
N SER A 1124 -45.74 5.40 -1.24
CA SER A 1124 -45.45 4.01 -1.63
C SER A 1124 -44.15 3.51 -0.99
N ASP A 1125 -44.10 2.20 -0.73
CA ASP A 1125 -42.86 1.46 -0.41
C ASP A 1125 -42.72 0.41 -1.51
N ASN A 1126 -41.62 0.48 -2.28
CA ASN A 1126 -41.37 -0.37 -3.46
C ASN A 1126 -42.57 -0.44 -4.43
N ASN A 1127 -43.11 0.72 -4.81
CA ASN A 1127 -44.31 0.89 -5.65
C ASN A 1127 -45.64 0.33 -5.08
N LEU A 1128 -45.65 -0.20 -3.85
CA LEU A 1128 -46.89 -0.61 -3.17
C LEU A 1128 -47.42 0.57 -2.33
N PRO A 1129 -48.64 1.09 -2.60
CA PRO A 1129 -49.19 2.20 -1.83
C PRO A 1129 -49.47 1.80 -0.38
N LYS A 1130 -48.93 2.57 0.56
CA LYS A 1130 -49.07 2.38 2.02
C LYS A 1130 -49.97 3.42 2.68
N TRP A 1131 -50.04 4.60 2.08
CA TRP A 1131 -50.98 5.66 2.45
C TRP A 1131 -51.36 6.43 1.18
N ARG A 1132 -52.57 6.98 1.16
CA ARG A 1132 -53.00 7.98 0.19
C ARG A 1132 -54.00 8.94 0.81
N SER A 1133 -54.16 10.11 0.22
CA SER A 1133 -55.21 11.06 0.57
C SER A 1133 -55.49 12.04 -0.58
N LYS A 1134 -56.71 12.56 -0.64
CA LYS A 1134 -57.14 13.59 -1.58
C LYS A 1134 -56.51 14.94 -1.23
N LEU A 1135 -56.07 15.71 -2.22
CA LEU A 1135 -55.68 17.11 -2.10
C LEU A 1135 -56.67 17.96 -2.90
N ILE A 1136 -57.18 19.02 -2.28
CA ILE A 1136 -58.08 19.99 -2.93
C ILE A 1136 -57.34 21.33 -3.02
N ILE A 1137 -57.20 21.86 -4.24
CA ILE A 1137 -56.62 23.18 -4.48
C ILE A 1137 -57.76 24.16 -4.82
N ILE A 1138 -57.95 25.17 -3.98
CA ILE A 1138 -58.93 26.26 -4.14
C ILE A 1138 -58.20 27.60 -4.29
N ARG A 1139 -58.66 28.48 -5.18
CA ARG A 1139 -58.09 29.82 -5.39
C ARG A 1139 -59.19 30.85 -5.60
#